data_AF-A0A2V8Z6V6-F1
#
_entry.id   AF-A0A2V8Z6V6-F1
#
_cell.length_a   1.000
_cell.length_b   1.000
_cell.length_c   1.000
_cell.angle_alpha   90.00
_cell.angle_beta   90.00
_cell.angle_gamma   90.00
#
_symmetry.space_group_name_H-M   'P 1'
#
loop_
_entity.id
_entity.type
_entity.pdbx_description
1 polymer ?
#
loop_
_entity_poly.entity_id
_entity_poly.type
_entity_poly.pdbx_seq_one_letter_code
_entity_poly.pdbx_strand_id
1 'polypeptide(L)'
;MIIEAKQKKGGLFRSDDGGASWRKITNDPRIETSWYMGEIFVDPKNPDLVYVPLQNFYRSTDGGKSFTAIKGAPGGDDYHTMWIDPMNPQRMILGTDQGATLSVNGGETWSPWYNQPTGEFYRVATDHRFPYWVYGPQQDSGTAAIASRGNNGQITVRDWFPVGPGESGYTVPDPLDPDVVYNAGPAGSVVRLSKTTGQVRDISPAPIPEGSKYRFNWTIPMVFSPQDPHLLYLGTQFLMKTSNAGTSWDEVSPDLTRIRAEEKDTKKRRGTILTIAPSAVKEGVIWVGTDDGNIQITKDAGKTWKNVTPAAVTEWSTVSIVEASHFDAGTAYAAVNRNSLDDLKPHIFRIRDYGENWQEIVSGIAGKDFARAVREDPVRRGLLYAGTETGAYVSFDDGDHWQSLRLNMPVASIDDLAIEQDDLVAATYGRSFWILDDVTPLRQVNARMASDGEHLFRPRTAIRVRRDENQDTPLPSEVPTGKNPPDGAIIDYYLPPSFSGEVQADIRDEAGNLVHSYSSAPLPKEEDELPFVAEYWIAHPQPLSKTPGMHRFVWNLRYTDPPAVHVQSPYNYPIAAIVGATPLPPEGPLALPGEYEVQLKAGKQTLQQPLEVKQDPRVHAARNELESALDLQLKISAVLGKNYEAYQQVKQLRARLSELMKRPKEDPVAAAATALYKKVALLEGEATPILETPKGMSLMTVNDSLTALMALVDGADFAPSEESFVAFRRVCQGWKEKLGAWQDLKNKEVEALNVVLAKNNLAPLSSMAAVAADLACGN
;
A
#
# COMPACT_ATOMS: atom_id res chain seq x y z
N MET A 1 16.04 19.16 38.68
CA MET A 1 14.61 19.55 38.61
C MET A 1 14.51 20.88 37.86
N ILE A 2 13.66 20.98 36.85
CA ILE A 2 13.34 22.26 36.20
C ILE A 2 12.05 22.78 36.82
N ILE A 3 12.03 24.07 37.14
CA ILE A 3 10.87 24.74 37.75
C ILE A 3 10.47 25.88 36.83
N GLU A 4 9.21 25.91 36.40
CA GLU A 4 8.61 27.11 35.81
C GLU A 4 8.05 28.00 36.93
N ALA A 5 8.42 29.28 36.94
CA ALA A 5 7.94 30.22 37.95
C ALA A 5 7.75 31.63 37.39
N LYS A 6 6.76 32.35 37.91
CA LYS A 6 6.46 33.74 37.53
C LYS A 6 7.70 34.64 37.70
N GLN A 7 7.74 35.71 36.91
CA GLN A 7 8.78 36.76 36.99
C GLN A 7 10.21 36.25 36.71
N LYS A 8 10.37 35.26 35.81
CA LYS A 8 11.67 34.67 35.42
C LYS A 8 12.46 34.08 36.60
N LYS A 9 11.76 33.61 37.63
CA LYS A 9 12.37 32.90 38.78
C LYS A 9 12.52 31.40 38.55
N GLY A 10 12.06 30.91 37.40
CA GLY A 10 12.22 29.52 36.98
C GLY A 10 13.64 29.18 36.54
N GLY A 11 13.83 27.91 36.16
CA GLY A 11 15.07 27.38 35.61
C GLY A 11 15.44 26.00 36.14
N LEU A 12 16.65 25.54 35.80
CA LEU A 12 17.20 24.28 36.28
C LEU A 12 17.80 24.45 37.68
N PHE A 13 17.31 23.63 38.61
CA PHE A 13 17.78 23.52 39.98
C PHE A 13 18.39 22.14 40.23
N ARG A 14 19.47 22.15 41.02
CA ARG A 14 20.21 20.95 41.45
C ARG A 14 20.30 20.92 42.97
N SER A 15 20.22 19.71 43.52
CA SER A 15 20.51 19.38 44.91
C SER A 15 21.63 18.34 44.93
N ASP A 16 22.56 18.47 45.87
CA ASP A 16 23.63 17.49 46.11
C ASP A 16 23.45 16.73 47.44
N ASP A 17 22.37 17.01 48.18
CA ASP A 17 22.13 16.57 49.55
C ASP A 17 20.79 15.82 49.70
N GLY A 18 20.37 15.13 48.64
CA GLY A 18 19.14 14.33 48.64
C GLY A 18 17.86 15.17 48.67
N GLY A 19 17.93 16.43 48.25
CA GLY A 19 16.79 17.35 48.16
C GLY A 19 16.61 18.28 49.37
N ALA A 20 17.53 18.25 50.34
CA ALA A 20 17.46 19.13 51.52
C ALA A 20 17.71 20.61 51.17
N SER A 21 18.58 20.88 50.20
CA SER A 21 18.80 22.20 49.64
C SER A 21 18.89 22.18 48.11
N TRP A 22 18.41 23.26 47.48
CA TRP A 22 18.40 23.43 46.03
C TRP A 22 19.04 24.76 45.63
N ARG A 23 19.79 24.74 44.53
CA ARG A 23 20.35 25.95 43.92
C ARG A 23 20.08 25.99 42.42
N LYS A 24 19.76 27.18 41.90
CA LYS A 24 19.69 27.41 40.45
C LYS A 24 21.11 27.24 39.90
N ILE A 25 21.28 26.32 38.95
CA ILE A 25 22.62 25.90 38.49
C ILE A 25 23.06 26.60 37.20
N THR A 26 22.10 27.11 36.42
CA THR A 26 22.36 27.88 35.19
C THR A 26 21.34 29.00 35.00
N ASN A 27 21.75 30.04 34.28
CA ASN A 27 20.90 31.15 33.80
C ASN A 27 20.77 31.11 32.27
N ASP A 28 21.07 29.97 31.65
CA ASP A 28 20.92 29.79 30.20
C ASP A 28 19.43 29.86 29.83
N PRO A 29 18.99 30.90 29.09
CA PRO A 29 17.58 31.11 28.79
C PRO A 29 16.98 29.95 27.98
N ARG A 30 17.82 29.14 27.31
CA ARG A 30 17.38 27.96 26.55
C ARG A 30 16.86 26.84 27.46
N ILE A 31 17.22 26.84 28.75
CA ILE A 31 16.87 25.78 29.73
C ILE A 31 15.88 26.31 30.78
N GLU A 32 15.35 27.54 30.62
CA GLU A 32 14.54 28.21 31.66
C GLU A 32 13.05 27.87 31.63
N THR A 33 12.51 27.40 30.49
CA THR A 33 11.09 27.10 30.29
C THR A 33 10.94 25.82 29.51
N SER A 34 9.85 25.09 29.75
CA SER A 34 9.71 23.76 29.18
C SER A 34 8.35 23.43 28.56
N TRP A 35 7.29 24.25 28.70
CA TRP A 35 5.92 23.89 28.27
C TRP A 35 5.61 22.40 28.53
N TYR A 36 5.48 21.57 27.49
CA TYR A 36 5.17 20.13 27.59
C TYR A 36 6.42 19.24 27.43
N MET A 37 7.59 19.87 27.32
CA MET A 37 8.92 19.27 27.13
C MET A 37 9.81 19.53 28.38
N GLY A 38 11.13 19.29 28.27
CA GLY A 38 12.14 19.68 29.26
C GLY A 38 12.30 18.73 30.44
N GLU A 39 12.09 17.44 30.20
CA GLU A 39 12.58 16.39 31.08
C GLU A 39 14.12 16.49 31.26
N ILE A 40 14.64 15.99 32.37
CA ILE A 40 16.08 16.01 32.67
C ILE A 40 16.57 14.59 32.82
N PHE A 41 17.58 14.25 32.03
CA PHE A 41 18.23 12.95 32.09
C PHE A 41 19.67 13.12 32.55
N VAL A 42 20.13 12.23 33.40
CA VAL A 42 21.51 12.21 33.90
C VAL A 42 22.12 10.88 33.48
N ASP A 43 23.36 10.90 33.00
CA ASP A 43 24.06 9.67 32.65
C ASP A 43 24.22 8.79 33.93
N PRO A 44 23.82 7.51 33.89
CA PRO A 44 23.80 6.64 35.05
C PRO A 44 25.20 6.28 35.58
N LYS A 45 26.26 6.56 34.81
CA LYS A 45 27.66 6.35 35.19
C LYS A 45 28.45 7.66 35.33
N ASN A 46 27.89 8.80 34.95
CA ASN A 46 28.54 10.10 35.09
C ASN A 46 27.54 11.23 35.43
N PRO A 47 27.44 11.65 36.70
CA PRO A 47 26.47 12.67 37.11
C PRO A 47 26.75 14.09 36.55
N ASP A 48 27.92 14.34 35.96
CA ASP A 48 28.22 15.60 35.30
C ASP A 48 27.65 15.68 33.87
N LEU A 49 27.27 14.54 33.28
CA LEU A 49 26.57 14.49 32.00
C LEU A 49 25.07 14.61 32.23
N VAL A 50 24.50 15.75 31.81
CA VAL A 50 23.08 16.06 31.93
C VAL A 50 22.51 16.39 30.57
N TYR A 51 21.37 15.79 30.23
CA TYR A 51 20.69 15.96 28.95
C TYR A 51 19.30 16.58 29.18
N VAL A 52 18.91 17.49 28.30
CA VAL A 52 17.62 18.18 28.37
C VAL A 52 17.00 18.22 26.97
N PRO A 53 16.02 17.35 26.69
CA PRO A 53 15.20 17.40 25.48
C PRO A 53 14.26 18.61 25.50
N LEU A 54 14.40 19.48 24.50
CA LEU A 54 13.57 20.67 24.23
C LEU A 54 13.42 20.79 22.70
N GLN A 55 13.12 21.97 22.17
CA GLN A 55 13.16 22.22 20.72
C GLN A 55 14.51 21.84 20.07
N ASN A 56 15.60 21.87 20.86
CA ASN A 56 16.87 21.23 20.54
C ASN A 56 17.24 20.27 21.66
N PHE A 57 18.09 19.29 21.36
CA PHE A 57 18.62 18.38 22.36
C PHE A 57 19.91 18.93 22.97
N TYR A 58 19.86 19.30 24.24
CA TYR A 58 20.99 19.91 24.95
C TYR A 58 21.73 18.91 25.82
N ARG A 59 23.06 19.05 25.87
CA ARG A 59 23.95 18.31 26.76
C ARG A 59 24.83 19.25 27.57
N SER A 60 24.94 18.98 28.86
CA SER A 60 25.94 19.53 29.78
C SER A 60 26.97 18.47 30.11
N THR A 61 28.21 18.89 30.35
CA THR A 61 29.32 18.04 30.81
C THR A 61 29.93 18.54 32.12
N ASP A 62 29.25 19.44 32.83
CA ASP A 62 29.70 20.08 34.07
C ASP A 62 28.62 20.09 35.16
N GLY A 63 27.71 19.11 35.09
CA GLY A 63 26.64 18.90 36.05
C GLY A 63 25.53 19.96 35.99
N GLY A 64 25.26 20.47 34.78
CA GLY A 64 24.15 21.37 34.44
C GLY A 64 24.50 22.86 34.46
N LYS A 65 25.77 23.26 34.57
CA LYS A 65 26.15 24.69 34.63
C LYS A 65 26.13 25.32 33.23
N SER A 66 26.63 24.61 32.22
CA SER A 66 26.63 25.02 30.82
C SER A 66 26.06 23.92 29.90
N PHE A 67 25.45 24.33 28.78
CA PHE A 67 24.79 23.45 27.83
C PHE A 67 25.21 23.73 26.38
N THR A 68 25.37 22.66 25.62
CA THR A 68 25.60 22.67 24.17
C THR A 68 24.45 21.94 23.49
N ALA A 69 23.89 22.51 22.41
CA ALA A 69 22.97 21.79 21.55
C ALA A 69 23.77 20.74 20.77
N ILE A 70 23.45 19.46 20.96
CA ILE A 70 24.13 18.34 20.30
C ILE A 70 23.28 17.70 19.18
N LYS A 71 22.01 18.09 19.08
CA LYS A 71 21.10 17.71 17.99
C LYS A 71 19.96 18.74 17.86
N GLY A 72 19.46 18.95 16.64
CA GLY A 72 18.34 19.84 16.31
C GLY A 72 18.48 20.49 14.93
N ALA A 73 17.37 20.91 14.33
CA ALA A 73 17.32 21.62 13.04
C ALA A 73 16.85 23.08 13.19
N PRO A 74 17.24 23.98 12.27
CA PRO A 74 16.59 25.29 12.14
C PRO A 74 15.11 25.10 11.82
N GLY A 75 14.23 25.49 12.75
CA GLY A 75 12.78 25.24 12.67
C GLY A 75 12.22 24.45 13.86
N GLY A 76 13.07 23.63 14.52
CA GLY A 76 12.71 22.78 15.66
C GLY A 76 12.27 21.37 15.25
N ASP A 77 12.78 20.34 15.94
CA ASP A 77 12.37 18.92 15.77
C ASP A 77 11.66 18.37 17.03
N ASP A 78 11.43 19.26 18.00
CA ASP A 78 10.81 19.01 19.31
C ASP A 78 11.12 17.63 19.96
N TYR A 79 12.15 17.62 20.82
CA TYR A 79 12.58 16.42 21.56
C TYR A 79 11.91 16.32 22.93
N HIS A 80 11.13 15.25 23.16
CA HIS A 80 10.29 15.13 24.35
C HIS A 80 10.93 14.33 25.48
N THR A 81 11.60 13.23 25.14
CA THR A 81 12.06 12.26 26.14
C THR A 81 13.29 11.51 25.67
N MET A 82 13.95 10.82 26.59
CA MET A 82 15.18 10.08 26.34
C MET A 82 15.25 8.82 27.20
N TRP A 83 15.96 7.81 26.71
CA TRP A 83 16.43 6.70 27.52
C TRP A 83 17.94 6.53 27.32
N ILE A 84 18.66 6.30 28.42
CA ILE A 84 20.11 6.02 28.44
C ILE A 84 20.29 4.62 29.03
N ASP A 85 20.99 3.74 28.32
CA ASP A 85 21.27 2.39 28.81
C ASP A 85 22.12 2.45 30.10
N PRO A 86 21.62 1.95 31.25
CA PRO A 86 22.35 1.98 32.50
C PRO A 86 23.62 1.13 32.51
N MET A 87 23.69 0.12 31.64
CA MET A 87 24.86 -0.75 31.49
C MET A 87 25.87 -0.19 30.50
N ASN A 88 25.42 0.58 29.51
CA ASN A 88 26.29 1.21 28.52
C ASN A 88 25.74 2.56 28.04
N PRO A 89 26.09 3.68 28.68
CA PRO A 89 25.53 4.99 28.34
C PRO A 89 25.81 5.47 26.92
N GLN A 90 26.67 4.79 26.16
CA GLN A 90 26.83 5.05 24.73
C GLN A 90 25.56 4.73 23.93
N ARG A 91 24.68 3.87 24.45
CA ARG A 91 23.40 3.51 23.84
C ARG A 91 22.30 4.39 24.38
N MET A 92 21.66 5.12 23.49
CA MET A 92 20.62 6.09 23.82
C MET A 92 19.45 5.97 22.84
N ILE A 93 18.25 6.22 23.34
CA ILE A 93 17.04 6.42 22.53
C ILE A 93 16.55 7.83 22.84
N LEU A 94 16.19 8.58 21.80
CA LEU A 94 15.67 9.94 21.89
C LEU A 94 14.32 9.99 21.17
N GLY A 95 13.28 10.39 21.90
CA GLY A 95 11.94 10.63 21.36
C GLY A 95 11.81 12.06 20.85
N THR A 96 11.32 12.18 19.63
CA THR A 96 11.05 13.43 18.89
C THR A 96 9.66 13.30 18.26
N ASP A 97 9.03 14.41 17.87
CA ASP A 97 7.69 14.38 17.25
C ASP A 97 7.60 13.41 16.07
N GLN A 98 8.67 13.27 15.29
CA GLN A 98 8.67 12.38 14.12
C GLN A 98 8.89 10.90 14.48
N GLY A 99 9.20 10.56 15.74
CA GLY A 99 9.39 9.19 16.21
C GLY A 99 10.63 9.00 17.10
N ALA A 100 11.24 7.82 17.05
CA ALA A 100 12.42 7.50 17.88
C ALA A 100 13.72 7.47 17.07
N THR A 101 14.75 8.13 17.58
CA THR A 101 16.12 8.05 17.04
C THR A 101 17.06 7.38 18.04
N LEU A 102 18.04 6.62 17.54
CA LEU A 102 18.95 5.84 18.36
C LEU A 102 20.40 6.32 18.19
N SER A 103 21.16 6.34 19.28
CA SER A 103 22.61 6.50 19.26
C SER A 103 23.29 5.30 19.89
N VAL A 104 24.46 4.92 19.36
CA VAL A 104 25.32 3.86 19.90
C VAL A 104 26.73 4.35 20.25
N ASN A 105 26.93 5.68 20.21
CA ASN A 105 28.20 6.38 20.47
C ASN A 105 27.99 7.64 21.33
N GLY A 106 27.05 7.59 22.28
CA GLY A 106 26.89 8.64 23.29
C GLY A 106 26.32 9.95 22.75
N GLY A 107 25.56 9.88 21.67
CA GLY A 107 24.91 11.02 21.03
C GLY A 107 25.78 11.77 20.02
N GLU A 108 26.94 11.23 19.62
CA GLU A 108 27.75 11.80 18.53
C GLU A 108 27.05 11.67 17.17
N THR A 109 26.44 10.51 16.91
CA THR A 109 25.56 10.30 15.75
C THR A 109 24.27 9.60 16.16
N TRP A 110 23.24 9.76 15.32
CA TRP A 110 21.90 9.25 15.54
C TRP A 110 21.36 8.57 14.28
N SER A 111 20.54 7.54 14.46
CA SER A 111 19.74 6.95 13.38
C SER A 111 18.76 7.98 12.79
N PRO A 112 18.27 7.79 11.55
CA PRO A 112 17.13 8.55 11.05
C PRO A 112 15.87 8.22 11.87
N TRP A 113 14.88 9.13 11.84
CA TRP A 113 13.51 8.86 12.32
C TRP A 113 12.60 8.27 11.22
N TYR A 114 13.07 8.18 9.96
CA TYR A 114 12.43 7.45 8.84
C TYR A 114 12.46 5.92 9.00
N ASN A 115 12.48 5.42 10.22
CA ASN A 115 12.54 3.99 10.56
C ASN A 115 11.20 3.43 11.07
N GLN A 116 10.18 4.30 11.23
CA GLN A 116 8.88 3.96 11.80
C GLN A 116 7.74 4.67 11.02
N PRO A 117 6.58 4.01 10.80
CA PRO A 117 5.41 4.65 10.19
C PRO A 117 4.58 5.39 11.23
N THR A 118 5.09 6.53 11.69
CA THR A 118 4.53 7.37 12.78
C THR A 118 3.71 8.55 12.26
N GLY A 119 3.32 8.57 10.99
CA GLY A 119 2.61 9.71 10.41
C GLY A 119 1.30 10.02 11.15
N GLU A 120 1.16 11.27 11.61
CA GLU A 120 -0.03 11.81 12.27
C GLU A 120 -0.79 12.70 11.30
N PHE A 121 -1.86 12.17 10.71
CA PHE A 121 -2.66 12.85 9.69
C PHE A 121 -4.03 13.24 10.24
N TYR A 122 -4.36 14.52 10.16
CA TYR A 122 -5.67 15.04 10.58
C TYR A 122 -6.76 14.87 9.53
N ARG A 123 -6.38 14.88 8.25
CA ARG A 123 -7.27 14.91 7.08
C ARG A 123 -6.64 14.16 5.92
N VAL A 124 -7.49 13.62 5.05
CA VAL A 124 -7.07 12.96 3.82
C VAL A 124 -7.84 13.50 2.61
N ALA A 125 -7.12 13.75 1.53
CA ALA A 125 -7.68 13.96 0.20
C ALA A 125 -7.00 13.03 -0.80
N THR A 126 -7.67 12.78 -1.92
CA THR A 126 -7.15 12.00 -3.05
C THR A 126 -7.25 12.79 -4.35
N ASP A 127 -6.41 12.43 -5.33
CA ASP A 127 -6.67 12.78 -6.72
C ASP A 127 -7.27 11.58 -7.48
N HIS A 128 -7.58 11.77 -8.76
CA HIS A 128 -8.23 10.76 -9.60
C HIS A 128 -7.29 10.12 -10.65
N ARG A 129 -5.97 10.24 -10.48
CA ARG A 129 -4.99 9.67 -11.41
C ARG A 129 -4.87 8.15 -11.25
N PHE A 130 -4.09 7.50 -12.13
CA PHE A 130 -3.63 6.13 -11.90
C PHE A 130 -2.09 6.04 -11.94
N PRO A 131 -1.45 5.50 -10.88
CA PRO A 131 -2.03 5.36 -9.54
C PRO A 131 -2.45 6.73 -8.98
N TYR A 132 -3.52 6.74 -8.18
CA TYR A 132 -3.96 7.97 -7.53
C TYR A 132 -2.98 8.34 -6.41
N TRP A 133 -3.00 9.60 -6.00
CA TRP A 133 -2.20 10.08 -4.88
C TRP A 133 -3.06 10.38 -3.67
N VAL A 134 -2.50 10.14 -2.50
CA VAL A 134 -3.08 10.45 -1.18
C VAL A 134 -2.35 11.66 -0.63
N TYR A 135 -3.12 12.63 -0.13
CA TYR A 135 -2.63 13.92 0.35
C TYR A 135 -3.12 14.15 1.78
N GLY A 136 -2.25 14.68 2.61
CA GLY A 136 -2.66 15.21 3.91
C GLY A 136 -1.53 15.89 4.65
N PRO A 137 -1.87 16.79 5.58
CA PRO A 137 -0.88 17.41 6.43
C PRO A 137 -0.50 16.47 7.58
N GLN A 138 0.79 16.46 7.90
CA GLN A 138 1.39 15.61 8.91
C GLN A 138 1.90 16.47 10.06
N GLN A 139 1.43 16.19 11.27
CA GLN A 139 1.86 16.91 12.48
C GLN A 139 3.40 16.91 12.59
N ASP A 140 3.98 18.10 12.78
CA ASP A 140 5.41 18.36 13.03
C ASP A 140 6.40 17.79 11.99
N SER A 141 5.90 17.24 10.87
CA SER A 141 6.70 16.60 9.81
C SER A 141 6.42 17.19 8.41
N GLY A 142 5.57 18.21 8.34
CA GLY A 142 5.18 18.91 7.11
C GLY A 142 3.92 18.33 6.48
N THR A 143 3.94 18.13 5.17
CA THR A 143 2.80 17.59 4.42
C THR A 143 3.25 16.39 3.59
N ALA A 144 2.34 15.45 3.36
CA ALA A 144 2.60 14.30 2.52
C ALA A 144 1.67 14.29 1.30
N ALA A 145 2.26 14.08 0.13
CA ALA A 145 1.60 13.54 -1.05
C ALA A 145 2.31 12.23 -1.41
N ILE A 146 1.58 11.12 -1.48
CA ILE A 146 2.15 9.80 -1.74
C ILE A 146 1.30 9.02 -2.73
N ALA A 147 1.93 8.31 -3.66
CA ALA A 147 1.21 7.45 -4.60
C ALA A 147 0.58 6.24 -3.87
N SER A 148 -0.62 5.80 -4.29
CA SER A 148 -1.26 4.59 -3.77
C SER A 148 -0.59 3.30 -4.21
N ARG A 149 0.32 3.37 -5.20
CA ARG A 149 1.15 2.27 -5.70
C ARG A 149 2.47 2.83 -6.24
N GLY A 150 3.60 2.25 -5.84
CA GLY A 150 4.92 2.53 -6.42
C GLY A 150 5.23 1.62 -7.61
N ASN A 151 6.02 2.09 -8.58
CA ASN A 151 6.41 1.27 -9.75
C ASN A 151 7.47 0.19 -9.41
N ASN A 152 8.21 0.36 -8.32
CA ASN A 152 9.29 -0.54 -7.90
C ASN A 152 8.78 -1.67 -6.99
N GLY A 153 7.52 -2.07 -7.19
CA GLY A 153 6.77 -3.10 -6.45
C GLY A 153 6.52 -2.87 -4.95
N GLN A 154 6.89 -1.71 -4.45
CA GLN A 154 6.62 -1.25 -3.08
C GLN A 154 6.51 0.27 -3.07
N ILE A 155 5.81 0.80 -2.06
CA ILE A 155 5.69 2.24 -1.81
C ILE A 155 6.86 2.67 -0.92
N THR A 156 7.64 3.62 -1.40
CA THR A 156 8.89 4.04 -0.73
C THR A 156 8.94 5.56 -0.58
N VAL A 157 9.99 6.07 0.06
CA VAL A 157 10.28 7.51 0.11
C VAL A 157 10.44 8.15 -1.28
N ARG A 158 10.70 7.36 -2.34
CA ARG A 158 10.77 7.85 -3.73
C ARG A 158 9.40 8.21 -4.29
N ASP A 159 8.33 7.67 -3.70
CA ASP A 159 6.94 7.89 -4.11
C ASP A 159 6.27 9.01 -3.29
N TRP A 160 7.02 9.63 -2.37
CA TRP A 160 6.58 10.71 -1.49
C TRP A 160 7.04 12.07 -1.99
N PHE A 161 6.18 13.08 -1.80
CA PHE A 161 6.44 14.47 -2.16
C PHE A 161 5.88 15.43 -1.09
N PRO A 162 6.67 16.40 -0.60
CA PRO A 162 6.19 17.41 0.33
C PRO A 162 5.38 18.49 -0.41
N VAL A 163 4.18 18.79 0.06
CA VAL A 163 3.25 19.71 -0.63
C VAL A 163 3.47 21.18 -0.27
N GLY A 164 4.03 21.49 0.89
CA GLY A 164 4.27 22.86 1.31
C GLY A 164 4.12 23.08 2.83
N PRO A 165 4.14 24.34 3.29
CA PRO A 165 4.08 24.70 4.71
C PRO A 165 2.70 24.40 5.33
N GLY A 166 2.68 23.94 6.57
CA GLY A 166 1.46 23.65 7.36
C GLY A 166 1.34 22.18 7.73
N GLU A 167 0.75 21.88 8.89
CA GLU A 167 0.84 20.54 9.53
C GLU A 167 -0.51 19.96 10.01
N SER A 168 -1.61 20.70 9.89
CA SER A 168 -2.87 20.31 10.53
C SER A 168 -4.18 20.63 9.79
N GLY A 169 -4.13 21.35 8.67
CA GLY A 169 -5.32 21.76 7.91
C GLY A 169 -5.76 20.75 6.86
N TYR A 170 -5.97 21.21 5.62
CA TYR A 170 -6.36 20.40 4.47
C TYR A 170 -5.33 20.56 3.36
N THR A 171 -4.94 19.45 2.76
CA THR A 171 -4.06 19.42 1.59
C THR A 171 -4.86 18.83 0.43
N VAL A 172 -5.31 19.64 -0.51
CA VAL A 172 -6.20 19.20 -1.60
C VAL A 172 -5.57 19.43 -2.98
N PRO A 173 -5.49 18.41 -3.85
CA PRO A 173 -5.04 18.57 -5.22
C PRO A 173 -6.08 19.37 -6.03
N ASP A 174 -5.61 20.10 -7.04
CA ASP A 174 -6.50 20.71 -8.03
C ASP A 174 -7.13 19.58 -8.88
N PRO A 175 -8.47 19.50 -8.98
CA PRO A 175 -9.13 18.43 -9.73
C PRO A 175 -8.86 18.50 -11.24
N LEU A 176 -8.39 19.65 -11.76
CA LEU A 176 -8.09 19.85 -13.18
C LEU A 176 -6.61 19.72 -13.51
N ASP A 177 -5.73 19.90 -12.53
CA ASP A 177 -4.29 19.85 -12.71
C ASP A 177 -3.60 19.23 -11.48
N PRO A 178 -3.29 17.92 -11.51
CA PRO A 178 -2.68 17.25 -10.37
C PRO A 178 -1.24 17.68 -10.08
N ASP A 179 -0.62 18.55 -10.91
CA ASP A 179 0.61 19.26 -10.54
C ASP A 179 0.37 20.34 -9.48
N VAL A 180 -0.86 20.85 -9.40
CA VAL A 180 -1.23 21.95 -8.52
C VAL A 180 -1.88 21.39 -7.27
N VAL A 181 -1.39 21.84 -6.11
CA VAL A 181 -1.95 21.43 -4.82
C VAL A 181 -2.10 22.63 -3.92
N TYR A 182 -3.20 22.67 -3.18
CA TYR A 182 -3.51 23.72 -2.21
C TYR A 182 -3.32 23.16 -0.81
N ASN A 183 -2.67 23.92 0.07
CA ASN A 183 -2.51 23.55 1.47
C ASN A 183 -3.01 24.66 2.38
N ALA A 184 -3.87 24.30 3.33
CA ALA A 184 -4.29 25.16 4.42
C ALA A 184 -3.56 24.74 5.70
N GLY A 185 -3.05 25.72 6.45
CA GLY A 185 -2.24 25.49 7.64
C GLY A 185 -2.58 26.45 8.79
N PRO A 186 -1.87 26.31 9.92
CA PRO A 186 -2.12 27.11 11.12
C PRO A 186 -2.14 28.63 10.86
N ALA A 187 -2.83 29.35 11.74
CA ALA A 187 -2.94 30.82 11.71
C ALA A 187 -3.54 31.43 10.43
N GLY A 188 -4.24 30.64 9.60
CA GLY A 188 -4.92 31.13 8.41
C GLY A 188 -4.10 31.07 7.13
N SER A 189 -2.93 30.43 7.16
CA SER A 189 -2.09 30.28 5.97
C SER A 189 -2.79 29.39 4.96
N VAL A 190 -2.88 29.87 3.72
CA VAL A 190 -3.31 29.08 2.56
C VAL A 190 -2.30 29.29 1.46
N VAL A 191 -1.77 28.20 0.93
CA VAL A 191 -0.77 28.24 -0.13
C VAL A 191 -1.19 27.39 -1.31
N ARG A 192 -0.69 27.78 -2.48
CA ARG A 192 -0.79 27.02 -3.72
C ARG A 192 0.62 26.64 -4.18
N LEU A 193 0.82 25.36 -4.47
CA LEU A 193 2.07 24.76 -4.91
C LEU A 193 1.96 24.27 -6.36
N SER A 194 3.06 24.36 -7.12
CA SER A 194 3.31 23.49 -8.29
C SER A 194 4.33 22.41 -7.95
N LYS A 195 3.96 21.13 -8.12
CA LYS A 195 4.83 19.98 -7.84
C LYS A 195 6.04 19.93 -8.76
N THR A 196 5.85 20.27 -10.04
CA THR A 196 6.91 20.28 -11.06
C THR A 196 7.99 21.31 -10.78
N THR A 197 7.60 22.51 -10.31
CA THR A 197 8.56 23.60 -10.08
C THR A 197 9.00 23.73 -8.62
N GLY A 198 8.24 23.14 -7.69
CA GLY A 198 8.41 23.31 -6.24
C GLY A 198 8.06 24.71 -5.73
N GLN A 199 7.51 25.59 -6.57
CA GLN A 199 7.19 26.96 -6.17
C GLN A 199 5.90 27.01 -5.35
N VAL A 200 5.96 27.71 -4.23
CA VAL A 200 4.84 27.97 -3.32
C VAL A 200 4.43 29.44 -3.42
N ARG A 201 3.13 29.69 -3.56
CA ARG A 201 2.53 31.03 -3.51
C ARG A 201 1.56 31.11 -2.33
N ASP A 202 1.75 32.11 -1.48
CA ASP A 202 0.76 32.47 -0.46
C ASP A 202 -0.48 33.08 -1.13
N ILE A 203 -1.63 32.50 -0.83
CA ILE A 203 -2.97 32.90 -1.30
C ILE A 203 -3.94 33.07 -0.13
N SER A 204 -3.42 33.30 1.08
CA SER A 204 -4.22 33.44 2.29
C SER A 204 -5.20 34.60 2.16
N PRO A 205 -6.46 34.46 2.63
CA PRO A 205 -7.41 35.59 2.65
C PRO A 205 -6.98 36.70 3.63
N ALA A 206 -6.11 36.37 4.60
CA ALA A 206 -5.43 37.32 5.48
C ALA A 206 -3.97 36.91 5.69
N PRO A 207 -3.05 37.29 4.78
CA PRO A 207 -1.63 36.88 4.86
C PRO A 207 -0.90 37.50 6.05
N ILE A 208 -1.44 38.60 6.61
CA ILE A 208 -0.99 39.18 7.89
C ILE A 208 -2.17 39.06 8.87
N PRO A 209 -2.11 38.15 9.85
CA PRO A 209 -3.22 37.94 10.78
C PRO A 209 -3.50 39.14 11.70
N GLU A 210 -2.48 39.96 11.98
CA GLU A 210 -2.64 41.13 12.83
C GLU A 210 -3.68 42.10 12.27
N GLY A 211 -4.73 42.36 13.04
CA GLY A 211 -5.84 43.23 12.62
C GLY A 211 -6.83 42.59 11.64
N SER A 212 -6.62 41.33 11.24
CA SER A 212 -7.58 40.58 10.43
C SER A 212 -8.91 40.40 11.17
N LYS A 213 -10.01 40.45 10.41
CA LYS A 213 -11.34 40.12 10.92
C LYS A 213 -11.63 38.61 10.93
N TYR A 214 -10.83 37.81 10.23
CA TYR A 214 -11.06 36.38 10.09
C TYR A 214 -10.54 35.61 11.31
N ARG A 215 -11.30 34.59 11.71
CA ARG A 215 -10.90 33.61 12.72
C ARG A 215 -10.53 32.32 12.01
N PHE A 216 -9.40 31.74 12.40
CA PHE A 216 -8.90 30.49 11.85
C PHE A 216 -8.71 29.47 12.96
N ASN A 217 -9.03 28.21 12.65
CA ASN A 217 -8.76 27.07 13.52
C ASN A 217 -7.34 26.55 13.26
N TRP A 218 -6.92 25.57 14.07
CA TRP A 218 -5.78 24.70 13.79
C TRP A 218 -6.00 23.95 12.46
N THR A 219 -7.13 23.26 12.34
CA THR A 219 -7.53 22.55 11.12
C THR A 219 -8.51 23.38 10.30
N ILE A 220 -8.01 24.02 9.24
CA ILE A 220 -8.82 24.89 8.37
C ILE A 220 -9.40 24.08 7.21
N PRO A 221 -10.74 23.95 7.08
CA PRO A 221 -11.34 23.16 6.00
C PRO A 221 -11.22 23.86 4.65
N MET A 222 -10.87 23.08 3.64
CA MET A 222 -10.74 23.52 2.26
C MET A 222 -11.19 22.38 1.34
N VAL A 223 -12.10 22.68 0.41
CA VAL A 223 -12.69 21.66 -0.48
C VAL A 223 -13.09 22.26 -1.83
N PHE A 224 -12.84 21.54 -2.91
CA PHE A 224 -13.36 21.89 -4.24
C PHE A 224 -14.83 21.52 -4.36
N SER A 225 -15.58 22.31 -5.13
CA SER A 225 -16.97 21.96 -5.46
C SER A 225 -16.99 20.73 -6.38
N PRO A 226 -17.77 19.68 -6.06
CA PRO A 226 -17.93 18.53 -6.96
C PRO A 226 -18.73 18.89 -8.22
N GLN A 227 -19.41 20.04 -8.25
CA GLN A 227 -20.19 20.53 -9.40
C GLN A 227 -19.42 21.51 -10.28
N ASP A 228 -18.41 22.20 -9.72
CA ASP A 228 -17.58 23.16 -10.45
C ASP A 228 -16.11 23.00 -10.00
N PRO A 229 -15.27 22.33 -10.80
CA PRO A 229 -13.90 22.02 -10.41
C PRO A 229 -12.99 23.26 -10.32
N HIS A 230 -13.44 24.45 -10.76
CA HIS A 230 -12.71 25.70 -10.56
C HIS A 230 -13.00 26.36 -9.20
N LEU A 231 -14.08 25.96 -8.53
CA LEU A 231 -14.59 26.61 -7.33
C LEU A 231 -14.03 25.93 -6.08
N LEU A 232 -13.20 26.66 -5.34
CA LEU A 232 -12.61 26.23 -4.07
C LEU A 232 -13.24 26.98 -2.91
N TYR A 233 -13.68 26.24 -1.88
CA TYR A 233 -14.20 26.78 -0.64
C TYR A 233 -13.15 26.71 0.48
N LEU A 234 -13.20 27.68 1.39
CA LEU A 234 -12.34 27.76 2.57
C LEU A 234 -13.16 28.19 3.80
N GLY A 235 -12.94 27.54 4.94
CA GLY A 235 -13.65 27.84 6.18
C GLY A 235 -12.91 28.86 7.05
N THR A 236 -13.63 29.89 7.46
CA THR A 236 -13.28 30.77 8.59
C THR A 236 -14.46 30.73 9.56
N GLN A 237 -14.80 31.83 10.25
CA GLN A 237 -16.17 31.97 10.74
C GLN A 237 -17.21 32.19 9.61
N PHE A 238 -16.73 32.64 8.45
CA PHE A 238 -17.46 32.76 7.20
C PHE A 238 -17.04 31.65 6.24
N LEU A 239 -17.96 31.20 5.40
CA LEU A 239 -17.61 30.43 4.21
C LEU A 239 -17.04 31.40 3.17
N MET A 240 -15.81 31.14 2.75
CA MET A 240 -15.11 31.87 1.69
C MET A 240 -15.10 31.03 0.42
N LYS A 241 -15.01 31.68 -0.75
CA LYS A 241 -14.77 30.99 -2.02
C LYS A 241 -13.74 31.70 -2.89
N THR A 242 -13.10 30.94 -3.78
CA THR A 242 -12.31 31.45 -4.89
C THR A 242 -12.59 30.65 -6.16
N SER A 243 -12.58 31.31 -7.31
CA SER A 243 -12.67 30.70 -8.63
C SER A 243 -11.50 31.10 -9.54
N ASN A 244 -10.46 31.71 -8.96
CA ASN A 244 -9.29 32.24 -9.65
C ASN A 244 -7.99 31.82 -8.97
N ALA A 245 -7.96 30.57 -8.49
CA ALA A 245 -6.82 29.92 -7.86
C ALA A 245 -6.25 30.70 -6.66
N GLY A 246 -7.13 31.31 -5.85
CA GLY A 246 -6.74 32.04 -4.64
C GLY A 246 -6.18 33.44 -4.88
N THR A 247 -6.34 33.99 -6.10
CA THR A 247 -5.95 35.39 -6.37
C THR A 247 -6.85 36.38 -5.62
N SER A 248 -8.13 36.03 -5.42
CA SER A 248 -9.05 36.73 -4.54
C SER A 248 -10.02 35.75 -3.87
N TRP A 249 -10.58 36.17 -2.73
CA TRP A 249 -11.57 35.41 -1.96
C TRP A 249 -12.82 36.25 -1.72
N ASP A 250 -14.00 35.64 -1.94
CA ASP A 250 -15.30 36.23 -1.67
C ASP A 250 -15.94 35.58 -0.43
N GLU A 251 -16.57 36.38 0.43
CA GLU A 251 -17.45 35.90 1.50
C GLU A 251 -18.79 35.46 0.91
N VAL A 252 -19.22 34.23 1.18
CA VAL A 252 -20.51 33.67 0.73
C VAL A 252 -21.43 33.27 1.89
N SER A 253 -21.15 33.77 3.09
CA SER A 253 -22.01 33.57 4.26
C SER A 253 -21.91 34.72 5.27
N PRO A 254 -22.90 34.86 6.17
CA PRO A 254 -22.70 35.57 7.43
C PRO A 254 -21.80 34.74 8.38
N ASP A 255 -21.56 35.25 9.60
CA ASP A 255 -20.83 34.49 10.63
C ASP A 255 -21.67 33.25 11.00
N LEU A 256 -21.17 32.05 10.67
CA LEU A 256 -21.89 30.78 10.82
C LEU A 256 -21.65 30.12 12.18
N THR A 257 -20.87 30.75 13.06
CA THR A 257 -20.54 30.19 14.38
C THR A 257 -21.59 30.61 15.41
N ARG A 258 -21.53 30.02 16.61
CA ARG A 258 -22.52 30.28 17.66
C ARG A 258 -22.29 31.67 18.24
N ILE A 259 -23.31 32.53 18.15
CA ILE A 259 -23.30 33.87 18.75
C ILE A 259 -23.88 33.80 20.16
N ARG A 260 -23.06 34.10 21.16
CA ARG A 260 -23.49 34.14 22.57
C ARG A 260 -24.10 35.49 22.94
N ALA A 261 -25.11 35.49 23.81
CA ALA A 261 -25.85 36.70 24.18
C ALA A 261 -25.01 37.68 25.03
N GLU A 262 -24.10 37.15 25.82
CA GLU A 262 -23.15 37.88 26.67
C GLU A 262 -21.95 38.44 25.88
N GLU A 263 -21.65 37.88 24.71
CA GLU A 263 -20.55 38.29 23.84
C GLU A 263 -20.95 39.47 22.93
N LYS A 264 -21.14 40.63 23.57
CA LYS A 264 -21.41 41.90 22.87
C LYS A 264 -20.20 42.41 22.07
N ASP A 265 -18.99 42.05 22.50
CA ASP A 265 -17.74 42.40 21.82
C ASP A 265 -17.39 41.33 20.77
N THR A 266 -17.48 41.69 19.49
CA THR A 266 -17.18 40.79 18.37
C THR A 266 -15.74 40.28 18.38
N LYS A 267 -14.80 40.97 19.04
CA LYS A 267 -13.40 40.55 19.16
C LYS A 267 -13.20 39.41 20.15
N LYS A 268 -14.16 39.18 21.05
CA LYS A 268 -14.12 38.07 22.03
C LYS A 268 -14.77 36.80 21.51
N ARG A 269 -15.51 36.90 20.39
CA ARG A 269 -16.17 35.75 19.78
C ARG A 269 -15.15 34.70 19.39
N ARG A 270 -15.53 33.45 19.65
CA ARG A 270 -14.79 32.25 19.27
C ARG A 270 -15.58 31.48 18.21
N GLY A 271 -14.99 30.39 17.75
CA GLY A 271 -15.59 29.47 16.81
C GLY A 271 -15.22 29.76 15.37
N THR A 272 -15.22 28.69 14.58
CA THR A 272 -14.85 28.61 13.16
C THR A 272 -15.56 27.43 12.50
N ILE A 273 -15.72 27.49 11.18
CA ILE A 273 -16.12 26.35 10.35
C ILE A 273 -14.98 25.33 10.35
N LEU A 274 -15.31 24.07 10.65
CA LEU A 274 -14.37 22.95 10.72
C LEU A 274 -14.56 21.93 9.60
N THR A 275 -15.73 21.93 8.96
CA THR A 275 -16.06 21.04 7.84
C THR A 275 -17.02 21.73 6.87
N ILE A 276 -16.81 21.48 5.57
CA ILE A 276 -17.59 22.03 4.46
C ILE A 276 -17.95 20.85 3.55
N ALA A 277 -19.23 20.69 3.25
CA ALA A 277 -19.72 19.60 2.41
C ALA A 277 -20.67 20.15 1.33
N PRO A 278 -20.13 20.59 0.18
CA PRO A 278 -20.94 20.93 -0.98
C PRO A 278 -21.58 19.65 -1.55
N SER A 279 -22.83 19.74 -2.00
CA SER A 279 -23.56 18.58 -2.53
C SER A 279 -23.03 18.14 -3.90
N ALA A 280 -22.79 16.84 -4.04
CA ALA A 280 -22.46 16.20 -5.32
C ALA A 280 -23.67 15.98 -6.24
N VAL A 281 -24.89 16.22 -5.75
CA VAL A 281 -26.13 15.91 -6.49
C VAL A 281 -26.96 17.15 -6.83
N LYS A 282 -26.71 18.29 -6.18
CA LYS A 282 -27.43 19.53 -6.46
C LYS A 282 -26.58 20.77 -6.19
N GLU A 283 -26.31 21.51 -7.26
CA GLU A 283 -25.61 22.79 -7.18
C GLU A 283 -26.29 23.77 -6.20
N GLY A 284 -25.48 24.52 -5.47
CA GLY A 284 -25.93 25.53 -4.51
C GLY A 284 -26.36 24.98 -3.15
N VAL A 285 -26.45 23.66 -2.98
CA VAL A 285 -26.61 23.02 -1.67
C VAL A 285 -25.24 22.83 -1.02
N ILE A 286 -25.03 23.45 0.14
CA ILE A 286 -23.76 23.36 0.89
C ILE A 286 -24.10 23.24 2.38
N TRP A 287 -23.50 22.24 3.01
CA TRP A 287 -23.53 22.07 4.46
C TRP A 287 -22.22 22.54 5.08
N VAL A 288 -22.31 23.09 6.30
CA VAL A 288 -21.13 23.40 7.11
C VAL A 288 -21.34 22.95 8.55
N GLY A 289 -20.24 22.56 9.19
CA GLY A 289 -20.16 22.28 10.62
C GLY A 289 -19.10 23.13 11.29
N THR A 290 -19.33 23.56 12.52
CA THR A 290 -18.40 24.40 13.29
C THR A 290 -17.81 23.68 14.51
N ASP A 291 -16.68 24.16 15.00
CA ASP A 291 -16.03 23.72 16.24
C ASP A 291 -16.83 24.05 17.52
N ASP A 292 -17.79 24.95 17.43
CA ASP A 292 -18.68 25.35 18.53
C ASP A 292 -20.11 24.77 18.45
N GLY A 293 -20.35 23.87 17.48
CA GLY A 293 -21.51 22.98 17.44
C GLY A 293 -22.64 23.39 16.51
N ASN A 294 -22.48 24.40 15.65
CA ASN A 294 -23.48 24.71 14.64
C ASN A 294 -23.35 23.78 13.43
N ILE A 295 -24.48 23.28 12.94
CA ILE A 295 -24.64 22.70 11.61
C ILE A 295 -25.59 23.59 10.82
N GLN A 296 -25.13 24.10 9.67
CA GLN A 296 -25.91 25.00 8.83
C GLN A 296 -25.94 24.56 7.38
N ILE A 297 -26.98 24.99 6.68
CA ILE A 297 -27.19 24.70 5.26
C ILE A 297 -27.59 25.94 4.47
N THR A 298 -27.06 26.06 3.26
CA THR A 298 -27.61 26.88 2.18
C THR A 298 -28.13 25.96 1.06
N LYS A 299 -29.15 26.41 0.33
CA LYS A 299 -29.70 25.74 -0.85
C LYS A 299 -29.61 26.60 -2.12
N ASP A 300 -28.96 27.75 -2.03
CA ASP A 300 -28.93 28.80 -3.05
C ASP A 300 -27.53 29.43 -3.21
N ALA A 301 -26.50 28.61 -3.00
CA ALA A 301 -25.08 28.97 -3.14
C ALA A 301 -24.64 30.10 -2.20
N GLY A 302 -25.17 30.11 -0.97
CA GLY A 302 -24.76 31.00 0.10
C GLY A 302 -25.56 32.29 0.22
N LYS A 303 -26.60 32.50 -0.59
CA LYS A 303 -27.45 33.72 -0.48
C LYS A 303 -28.27 33.70 0.80
N THR A 304 -28.78 32.53 1.19
CA THR A 304 -29.50 32.31 2.45
C THR A 304 -28.95 31.11 3.18
N TRP A 305 -28.93 31.22 4.52
CA TRP A 305 -28.41 30.19 5.43
C TRP A 305 -29.44 29.87 6.52
N LYS A 306 -29.59 28.59 6.82
CA LYS A 306 -30.44 28.07 7.90
C LYS A 306 -29.59 27.26 8.86
N ASN A 307 -29.63 27.62 10.14
CA ASN A 307 -29.09 26.78 11.20
C ASN A 307 -30.07 25.62 11.45
N VAL A 308 -29.59 24.40 11.32
CA VAL A 308 -30.36 23.15 11.41
C VAL A 308 -29.82 22.24 12.51
N THR A 309 -29.01 22.77 13.42
CA THR A 309 -28.39 22.02 14.52
C THR A 309 -29.45 21.31 15.38
N PRO A 310 -29.35 19.99 15.59
CA PRO A 310 -30.27 19.28 16.47
C PRO A 310 -30.02 19.63 17.94
N ALA A 311 -31.06 19.57 18.78
CA ALA A 311 -30.96 19.95 20.19
C ALA A 311 -29.93 19.15 21.00
N ALA A 312 -29.60 17.92 20.58
CA ALA A 312 -28.59 17.08 21.20
C ALA A 312 -27.15 17.60 21.00
N VAL A 313 -26.91 18.40 19.95
CA VAL A 313 -25.63 19.03 19.67
C VAL A 313 -25.58 20.36 20.42
N THR A 314 -25.03 20.31 21.63
CA THR A 314 -24.90 21.46 22.51
C THR A 314 -23.70 22.32 22.15
N GLU A 315 -23.60 23.50 22.76
CA GLU A 315 -22.42 24.35 22.65
C GLU A 315 -21.12 23.57 22.93
N TRP A 316 -20.07 23.91 22.17
CA TRP A 316 -18.74 23.27 22.23
C TRP A 316 -18.72 21.79 21.81
N SER A 317 -19.80 21.30 21.20
CA SER A 317 -19.72 20.05 20.45
C SER A 317 -18.97 20.32 19.15
N THR A 318 -17.87 19.61 18.91
CA THR A 318 -17.09 19.77 17.69
C THR A 318 -17.76 19.01 16.55
N VAL A 319 -18.27 19.71 15.53
CA VAL A 319 -18.77 19.04 14.32
C VAL A 319 -17.56 18.69 13.44
N SER A 320 -16.98 17.52 13.67
CA SER A 320 -15.72 17.10 13.05
C SER A 320 -15.85 16.94 11.55
N ILE A 321 -16.92 16.28 11.09
CA ILE A 321 -17.21 16.01 9.67
C ILE A 321 -18.72 16.13 9.41
N VAL A 322 -19.07 16.81 8.33
CA VAL A 322 -20.36 16.64 7.65
C VAL A 322 -20.08 16.00 6.29
N GLU A 323 -20.88 15.00 5.93
CA GLU A 323 -20.86 14.32 4.63
C GLU A 323 -22.17 14.58 3.92
N ALA A 324 -22.14 15.29 2.79
CA ALA A 324 -23.32 15.50 1.95
C ALA A 324 -23.54 14.26 1.09
N SER A 325 -24.77 13.73 1.04
CA SER A 325 -25.01 12.48 0.34
C SER A 325 -24.66 12.57 -1.15
N HIS A 326 -24.07 11.48 -1.66
CA HIS A 326 -23.79 11.25 -3.07
C HIS A 326 -25.05 10.92 -3.89
N PHE A 327 -26.21 10.73 -3.23
CA PHE A 327 -27.41 10.25 -3.91
C PHE A 327 -28.69 11.06 -3.65
N ASP A 328 -28.71 11.95 -2.66
CA ASP A 328 -29.87 12.78 -2.36
C ASP A 328 -29.48 14.14 -1.73
N ALA A 329 -29.98 15.24 -2.29
CA ALA A 329 -29.56 16.58 -1.89
C ALA A 329 -30.05 16.99 -0.49
N GLY A 330 -31.11 16.35 0.03
CA GLY A 330 -31.64 16.58 1.37
C GLY A 330 -30.97 15.73 2.45
N THR A 331 -30.13 14.77 2.04
CA THR A 331 -29.49 13.79 2.93
C THR A 331 -28.05 14.20 3.25
N ALA A 332 -27.69 14.08 4.51
CA ALA A 332 -26.32 14.27 4.98
C ALA A 332 -26.09 13.47 6.27
N TYR A 333 -24.82 13.24 6.59
CA TYR A 333 -24.39 12.60 7.83
C TYR A 333 -23.43 13.52 8.57
N ALA A 334 -23.45 13.52 9.90
CA ALA A 334 -22.57 14.36 10.71
C ALA A 334 -21.94 13.55 11.84
N ALA A 335 -20.60 13.54 11.90
CA ALA A 335 -19.85 13.05 13.05
C ALA A 335 -19.56 14.22 14.00
N VAL A 336 -19.96 14.06 15.27
CA VAL A 336 -19.84 15.09 16.30
C VAL A 336 -18.97 14.56 17.44
N ASN A 337 -17.85 15.23 17.71
CA ASN A 337 -16.94 14.88 18.78
C ASN A 337 -17.19 15.78 20.00
N ARG A 338 -17.37 15.16 21.19
CA ARG A 338 -17.63 15.85 22.46
C ARG A 338 -16.62 15.47 23.54
N ASN A 339 -15.47 14.90 23.17
CA ASN A 339 -14.44 14.46 24.11
C ASN A 339 -13.89 15.61 24.97
N SER A 340 -13.81 16.83 24.44
CA SER A 340 -13.37 18.04 25.16
C SER A 340 -14.38 18.50 26.22
N LEU A 341 -15.57 17.88 26.26
CA LEU A 341 -16.61 18.06 27.25
C LEU A 341 -16.77 16.84 28.16
N ASP A 342 -15.72 16.00 28.25
CA ASP A 342 -15.72 14.72 28.98
C ASP A 342 -16.80 13.71 28.51
N ASP A 343 -17.31 13.86 27.27
CA ASP A 343 -18.23 12.90 26.66
C ASP A 343 -17.49 12.05 25.62
N LEU A 344 -17.19 10.80 26.00
CA LEU A 344 -16.47 9.84 25.16
C LEU A 344 -17.39 9.00 24.28
N LYS A 345 -18.70 9.28 24.25
CA LYS A 345 -19.66 8.51 23.45
C LYS A 345 -19.51 8.82 21.96
N PRO A 346 -19.79 7.84 21.07
CA PRO A 346 -19.96 8.12 19.65
C PRO A 346 -21.22 8.96 19.44
N HIS A 347 -21.11 9.98 18.59
CA HIS A 347 -22.25 10.72 18.06
C HIS A 347 -22.12 10.84 16.55
N ILE A 348 -22.98 10.11 15.83
CA ILE A 348 -23.15 10.22 14.39
C ILE A 348 -24.63 10.45 14.14
N PHE A 349 -24.96 11.44 13.34
CA PHE A 349 -26.35 11.74 13.00
C PHE A 349 -26.60 11.63 11.50
N ARG A 350 -27.79 11.15 11.15
CA ARG A 350 -28.34 11.10 9.79
C ARG A 350 -29.44 12.14 9.61
N ILE A 351 -29.44 12.75 8.44
CA ILE A 351 -30.41 13.75 7.96
C ILE A 351 -30.98 13.24 6.63
N ARG A 352 -32.27 13.48 6.35
CA ARG A 352 -32.90 13.12 5.05
C ARG A 352 -33.79 14.22 4.46
N ASP A 353 -33.90 15.36 5.13
CA ASP A 353 -34.90 16.40 4.84
C ASP A 353 -34.34 17.82 4.96
N TYR A 354 -33.07 18.01 4.59
CA TYR A 354 -32.38 19.29 4.69
C TYR A 354 -32.31 19.83 6.14
N GLY A 355 -32.23 18.93 7.12
CA GLY A 355 -31.96 19.24 8.52
C GLY A 355 -33.20 19.58 9.34
N GLU A 356 -34.39 19.17 8.88
CA GLU A 356 -35.63 19.31 9.64
C GLU A 356 -35.73 18.24 10.73
N ASN A 357 -35.29 17.01 10.45
CA ASN A 357 -35.22 15.93 11.41
C ASN A 357 -33.83 15.28 11.43
N TRP A 358 -33.44 14.85 12.63
CA TRP A 358 -32.15 14.23 12.90
C TRP A 358 -32.33 12.93 13.64
N GLN A 359 -31.60 11.90 13.19
CA GLN A 359 -31.56 10.61 13.86
C GLN A 359 -30.13 10.26 14.22
N GLU A 360 -29.88 9.95 15.48
CA GLU A 360 -28.59 9.41 15.93
C GLU A 360 -28.47 7.94 15.52
N ILE A 361 -27.34 7.58 14.92
CA ILE A 361 -27.10 6.32 14.21
C ILE A 361 -25.76 5.71 14.66
N VAL A 362 -25.68 5.26 15.93
CA VAL A 362 -24.43 4.80 16.57
C VAL A 362 -24.49 3.37 17.12
N SER A 363 -25.58 2.64 16.85
CA SER A 363 -25.76 1.27 17.35
C SER A 363 -24.65 0.35 16.82
N GLY A 364 -23.93 -0.33 17.71
CA GLY A 364 -22.81 -1.21 17.36
C GLY A 364 -21.41 -0.57 17.48
N ILE A 365 -21.31 0.75 17.61
CA ILE A 365 -20.06 1.43 17.98
C ILE A 365 -19.88 1.36 19.51
N ALA A 366 -18.66 1.10 19.98
CA ALA A 366 -18.39 1.01 21.41
C ALA A 366 -18.67 2.35 22.13
N GLY A 367 -19.30 2.30 23.31
CA GLY A 367 -19.80 3.51 23.99
C GLY A 367 -18.75 4.49 24.54
N LYS A 368 -17.44 4.19 24.41
CA LYS A 368 -16.32 5.07 24.75
C LYS A 368 -15.42 5.38 23.53
N ASP A 369 -15.92 5.08 22.34
CA ASP A 369 -15.20 5.19 21.09
C ASP A 369 -15.83 6.31 20.27
N PHE A 370 -15.49 7.55 20.64
CA PHE A 370 -16.13 8.73 20.07
C PHE A 370 -15.84 8.85 18.57
N ALA A 371 -16.83 9.35 17.83
CA ALA A 371 -16.77 9.45 16.38
C ALA A 371 -15.98 10.68 15.95
N ARG A 372 -15.12 10.50 14.94
CA ARG A 372 -14.31 11.57 14.32
C ARG A 372 -14.72 11.80 12.87
N ALA A 373 -15.06 10.72 12.15
CA ALA A 373 -15.42 10.75 10.74
C ALA A 373 -16.64 9.89 10.44
N VAL A 374 -17.41 10.30 9.42
CA VAL A 374 -18.44 9.49 8.76
C VAL A 374 -18.40 9.80 7.25
N ARG A 375 -18.42 8.77 6.42
CA ARG A 375 -18.43 8.86 4.94
C ARG A 375 -19.48 7.93 4.35
N GLU A 376 -20.16 8.40 3.31
CA GLU A 376 -21.08 7.59 2.51
C GLU A 376 -20.31 6.96 1.34
N ASP A 377 -20.56 5.69 1.05
CA ASP A 377 -19.99 5.08 -0.15
C ASP A 377 -20.64 5.70 -1.41
N PRO A 378 -19.86 6.16 -2.40
CA PRO A 378 -20.39 6.86 -3.56
C PRO A 378 -21.12 5.95 -4.56
N VAL A 379 -21.05 4.62 -4.40
CA VAL A 379 -21.64 3.65 -5.32
C VAL A 379 -22.86 2.96 -4.72
N ARG A 380 -22.81 2.57 -3.43
CA ARG A 380 -23.90 1.88 -2.73
C ARG A 380 -24.56 2.79 -1.70
N ARG A 381 -25.80 3.21 -2.00
CA ARG A 381 -26.68 3.88 -1.04
C ARG A 381 -26.83 3.06 0.25
N GLY A 382 -26.64 3.72 1.39
CA GLY A 382 -26.76 3.13 2.72
C GLY A 382 -25.55 2.33 3.20
N LEU A 383 -24.48 2.22 2.40
CA LEU A 383 -23.19 1.76 2.87
C LEU A 383 -22.40 2.96 3.42
N LEU A 384 -22.09 2.92 4.71
CA LEU A 384 -21.38 4.00 5.41
C LEU A 384 -20.11 3.47 6.07
N TYR A 385 -19.10 4.34 6.17
CA TYR A 385 -17.87 4.11 6.92
C TYR A 385 -17.73 5.16 8.02
N ALA A 386 -17.23 4.76 9.19
CA ALA A 386 -16.97 5.68 10.29
C ALA A 386 -15.56 5.52 10.84
N GLY A 387 -14.90 6.64 11.12
CA GLY A 387 -13.63 6.73 11.82
C GLY A 387 -13.86 7.14 13.27
N THR A 388 -13.20 6.47 14.21
CA THR A 388 -13.35 6.66 15.65
C THR A 388 -11.99 6.71 16.33
N GLU A 389 -11.97 6.91 17.65
CA GLU A 389 -10.74 6.94 18.45
C GLU A 389 -9.95 5.62 18.41
N THR A 390 -10.61 4.47 18.23
CA THR A 390 -9.95 3.16 18.32
C THR A 390 -9.96 2.33 17.04
N GLY A 391 -10.57 2.84 15.96
CA GLY A 391 -10.51 2.23 14.63
C GLY A 391 -11.61 2.68 13.67
N ALA A 392 -11.83 1.86 12.64
CA ALA A 392 -12.85 2.09 11.63
C ALA A 392 -14.05 1.13 11.79
N TYR A 393 -15.22 1.57 11.35
CA TYR A 393 -16.48 0.82 11.34
C TYR A 393 -17.16 0.90 9.97
N VAL A 394 -18.00 -0.09 9.67
CA VAL A 394 -18.85 -0.14 8.48
C VAL A 394 -20.30 -0.37 8.89
N SER A 395 -21.23 0.26 8.19
CA SER A 395 -22.67 0.03 8.28
C SER A 395 -23.22 -0.32 6.90
N PHE A 396 -24.10 -1.32 6.83
CA PHE A 396 -24.74 -1.77 5.58
C PHE A 396 -26.22 -1.35 5.45
N ASP A 397 -26.74 -0.64 6.45
CA ASP A 397 -28.15 -0.27 6.60
C ASP A 397 -28.31 1.20 7.00
N ASP A 398 -27.52 2.06 6.37
CA ASP A 398 -27.64 3.51 6.44
C ASP A 398 -27.37 4.10 7.84
N GLY A 399 -26.54 3.42 8.62
CA GLY A 399 -26.06 3.80 9.95
C GLY A 399 -26.85 3.18 11.09
N ASP A 400 -27.94 2.45 10.80
CA ASP A 400 -28.78 1.87 11.84
C ASP A 400 -27.99 0.82 12.66
N HIS A 401 -27.04 0.08 12.05
CA HIS A 401 -26.11 -0.84 12.73
C HIS A 401 -24.67 -0.79 12.18
N TRP A 402 -23.71 -0.68 13.09
CA TRP A 402 -22.27 -0.64 12.79
C TRP A 402 -21.54 -1.91 13.24
N GLN A 403 -20.51 -2.26 12.47
CA GLN A 403 -19.60 -3.36 12.75
C GLN A 403 -18.16 -2.90 12.57
N SER A 404 -17.22 -3.45 13.33
CA SER A 404 -15.80 -3.08 13.18
C SER A 404 -15.27 -3.46 11.81
N LEU A 405 -14.56 -2.53 11.15
CA LEU A 405 -13.82 -2.72 9.91
C LEU A 405 -12.29 -2.74 10.17
N ARG A 406 -11.86 -2.96 11.42
CA ARG A 406 -10.45 -2.82 11.78
C ARG A 406 -9.54 -3.87 11.11
N LEU A 407 -10.03 -5.09 10.82
CA LEU A 407 -9.25 -6.15 10.18
C LEU A 407 -7.84 -6.32 10.80
N ASN A 408 -6.77 -6.07 10.04
CA ASN A 408 -5.37 -6.10 10.49
C ASN A 408 -4.80 -4.73 10.92
N MET A 409 -5.62 -3.67 10.90
CA MET A 409 -5.24 -2.35 11.39
C MET A 409 -5.02 -2.41 12.92
N PRO A 410 -3.97 -1.76 13.46
CA PRO A 410 -3.82 -1.61 14.90
C PRO A 410 -4.94 -0.74 15.49
N VAL A 411 -5.08 -0.74 16.82
CA VAL A 411 -5.86 0.31 17.50
C VAL A 411 -5.20 1.66 17.22
N ALA A 412 -5.90 2.55 16.54
CA ALA A 412 -5.44 3.88 16.16
C ALA A 412 -6.64 4.82 16.03
N SER A 413 -6.41 6.12 16.30
CA SER A 413 -7.38 7.18 15.99
C SER A 413 -7.49 7.33 14.49
N ILE A 414 -8.72 7.33 13.98
CA ILE A 414 -9.05 7.54 12.58
C ILE A 414 -9.74 8.90 12.45
N ASP A 415 -8.96 9.92 12.10
CA ASP A 415 -9.42 11.32 12.06
C ASP A 415 -10.18 11.64 10.78
N ASP A 416 -9.88 10.94 9.68
CA ASP A 416 -10.58 11.11 8.42
C ASP A 416 -10.54 9.85 7.55
N LEU A 417 -11.50 9.75 6.63
CA LEU A 417 -11.66 8.69 5.64
C LEU A 417 -11.94 9.33 4.27
N ALA A 418 -11.38 8.74 3.21
CA ALA A 418 -11.72 9.06 1.83
C ALA A 418 -11.97 7.78 1.03
N ILE A 419 -12.90 7.83 0.09
CA ILE A 419 -13.14 6.76 -0.88
C ILE A 419 -12.64 7.26 -2.23
N GLU A 420 -11.66 6.57 -2.80
CA GLU A 420 -11.16 6.83 -4.14
C GLU A 420 -11.26 5.56 -4.95
N GLN A 421 -11.94 5.62 -6.10
CA GLN A 421 -12.27 4.45 -6.91
C GLN A 421 -13.00 3.37 -6.06
N ASP A 422 -12.33 2.25 -5.82
CA ASP A 422 -12.82 1.11 -5.03
C ASP A 422 -12.03 0.93 -3.72
N ASP A 423 -11.25 1.92 -3.30
CA ASP A 423 -10.37 1.82 -2.14
C ASP A 423 -10.82 2.78 -1.02
N LEU A 424 -10.70 2.34 0.24
CA LEU A 424 -10.98 3.16 1.43
C LEU A 424 -9.66 3.58 2.08
N VAL A 425 -9.37 4.87 2.02
CA VAL A 425 -8.17 5.48 2.60
C VAL A 425 -8.50 6.05 3.98
N ALA A 426 -7.66 5.75 4.98
CA ALA A 426 -7.78 6.24 6.34
C ALA A 426 -6.59 7.11 6.73
N ALA A 427 -6.87 8.34 7.17
CA ALA A 427 -5.93 9.18 7.90
C ALA A 427 -5.91 8.73 9.36
N THR A 428 -4.75 8.28 9.82
CA THR A 428 -4.57 7.91 11.23
C THR A 428 -3.75 8.94 11.97
N TYR A 429 -4.02 9.06 13.27
CA TYR A 429 -3.18 9.84 14.16
C TYR A 429 -2.06 8.96 14.74
N GLY A 430 -0.95 8.85 14.01
CA GLY A 430 0.29 8.22 14.49
C GLY A 430 0.61 6.85 13.91
N ARG A 431 -0.11 6.44 12.85
CA ARG A 431 0.08 5.16 12.13
C ARG A 431 0.08 5.30 10.61
N SER A 432 0.37 6.50 10.10
CA SER A 432 0.41 6.86 8.68
C SER A 432 -0.96 6.72 7.97
N PHE A 433 -0.99 6.81 6.64
CA PHE A 433 -2.17 6.42 5.87
C PHE A 433 -2.31 4.90 5.81
N TRP A 434 -3.56 4.42 5.85
CA TRP A 434 -3.92 3.03 5.56
C TRP A 434 -4.88 3.00 4.38
N ILE A 435 -4.72 2.02 3.49
CA ILE A 435 -5.62 1.80 2.36
C ILE A 435 -6.18 0.39 2.49
N LEU A 436 -7.50 0.28 2.58
CA LEU A 436 -8.20 -0.98 2.39
C LEU A 436 -8.44 -1.12 0.89
N ASP A 437 -7.57 -1.92 0.26
CA ASP A 437 -7.66 -2.19 -1.17
C ASP A 437 -8.93 -3.00 -1.45
N ASP A 438 -9.78 -2.46 -2.32
CA ASP A 438 -11.01 -3.05 -2.80
C ASP A 438 -12.13 -3.27 -1.75
N VAL A 439 -13.04 -2.30 -1.67
CA VAL A 439 -14.31 -2.35 -0.93
C VAL A 439 -15.47 -2.94 -1.73
N THR A 440 -15.27 -3.38 -2.98
CA THR A 440 -16.36 -3.92 -3.79
C THR A 440 -17.06 -5.14 -3.19
N PRO A 441 -16.43 -6.02 -2.39
CA PRO A 441 -17.16 -7.05 -1.66
C PRO A 441 -18.17 -6.44 -0.68
N LEU A 442 -17.80 -5.37 0.04
CA LEU A 442 -18.69 -4.67 0.98
C LEU A 442 -19.90 -4.07 0.26
N ARG A 443 -19.76 -3.64 -1.00
CA ARG A 443 -20.87 -3.15 -1.83
C ARG A 443 -21.83 -4.28 -2.26
N GLN A 444 -21.38 -5.53 -2.24
CA GLN A 444 -22.18 -6.69 -2.66
C GLN A 444 -22.81 -7.44 -1.49
N VAL A 445 -22.30 -7.29 -0.26
CA VAL A 445 -22.86 -7.94 0.93
C VAL A 445 -24.31 -7.54 1.16
N ASN A 446 -25.19 -8.53 1.31
CA ASN A 446 -26.57 -8.33 1.74
C ASN A 446 -26.92 -9.22 2.94
N ALA A 447 -28.06 -8.94 3.59
CA ALA A 447 -28.47 -9.62 4.83
C ALA A 447 -28.68 -11.14 4.69
N ARG A 448 -28.82 -11.69 3.47
CA ARG A 448 -29.04 -13.12 3.20
C ARG A 448 -27.78 -13.87 2.81
N MET A 449 -26.66 -13.18 2.61
CA MET A 449 -25.45 -13.79 2.07
C MET A 449 -24.93 -14.98 2.90
N ALA A 450 -25.00 -14.89 4.24
CA ALA A 450 -24.60 -16.00 5.12
C ALA A 450 -25.54 -17.23 5.02
N SER A 451 -26.79 -17.04 4.57
CA SER A 451 -27.74 -18.12 4.32
C SER A 451 -27.75 -18.63 2.89
N ASP A 452 -27.14 -17.90 1.95
CA ASP A 452 -27.13 -18.21 0.52
C ASP A 452 -26.07 -19.26 0.13
N GLY A 453 -25.18 -19.65 1.07
CA GLY A 453 -24.17 -20.69 0.86
C GLY A 453 -22.82 -20.12 0.39
N GLU A 454 -22.12 -20.86 -0.47
CA GLU A 454 -20.89 -20.42 -1.12
C GLU A 454 -21.16 -19.18 -2.01
N HIS A 455 -20.25 -18.21 -2.00
CA HIS A 455 -20.40 -16.98 -2.79
C HIS A 455 -19.09 -16.59 -3.49
N LEU A 456 -19.17 -16.24 -4.76
CA LEU A 456 -18.08 -15.59 -5.50
C LEU A 456 -18.50 -14.15 -5.76
N PHE A 457 -17.76 -13.21 -5.18
CA PHE A 457 -18.00 -11.79 -5.37
C PHE A 457 -17.56 -11.39 -6.78
N ARG A 458 -18.30 -10.48 -7.41
CA ARG A 458 -17.86 -9.89 -8.67
C ARG A 458 -16.57 -9.10 -8.40
N PRO A 459 -15.44 -9.47 -9.02
CA PRO A 459 -14.19 -8.71 -8.88
C PRO A 459 -14.33 -7.28 -9.38
N ARG A 460 -13.57 -6.34 -8.79
CA ARG A 460 -13.33 -5.02 -9.42
C ARG A 460 -12.61 -5.19 -10.76
N THR A 461 -12.65 -4.15 -11.58
CA THR A 461 -11.79 -4.09 -12.78
C THR A 461 -10.32 -4.17 -12.37
N ALA A 462 -9.59 -5.13 -12.92
CA ALA A 462 -8.16 -5.29 -12.70
C ALA A 462 -7.37 -4.40 -13.67
N ILE A 463 -6.26 -3.83 -13.22
CA ILE A 463 -5.35 -3.09 -14.10
C ILE A 463 -4.12 -3.97 -14.36
N ARG A 464 -3.76 -4.11 -15.63
CA ARG A 464 -2.61 -4.89 -16.10
C ARG A 464 -1.30 -4.12 -15.85
N VAL A 465 -0.91 -4.03 -14.59
CA VAL A 465 0.35 -3.44 -14.12
C VAL A 465 1.46 -4.48 -14.02
N ARG A 466 2.70 -4.00 -14.06
CA ARG A 466 3.88 -4.81 -13.78
C ARG A 466 4.17 -4.83 -12.28
N ARG A 467 4.58 -5.98 -11.76
CA ARG A 467 4.87 -6.20 -10.33
C ARG A 467 6.00 -5.30 -9.83
N ASP A 468 7.09 -5.24 -10.58
CA ASP A 468 8.30 -4.52 -10.20
C ASP A 468 9.08 -4.08 -11.44
N GLU A 469 9.23 -2.77 -11.60
CA GLU A 469 9.98 -2.15 -12.70
C GLU A 469 11.37 -1.66 -12.26
N ASN A 470 11.78 -1.91 -11.01
CA ASN A 470 13.13 -1.57 -10.58
C ASN A 470 14.16 -2.40 -11.37
N GLN A 471 15.19 -1.73 -11.88
CA GLN A 471 16.26 -2.36 -12.68
C GLN A 471 17.59 -2.39 -11.91
N ASP A 472 17.59 -2.00 -10.65
CA ASP A 472 18.77 -1.87 -9.80
C ASP A 472 18.62 -2.68 -8.50
N THR A 473 19.67 -2.64 -7.69
CA THR A 473 19.78 -3.25 -6.37
C THR A 473 18.56 -2.89 -5.50
N PRO A 474 17.91 -3.89 -4.88
CA PRO A 474 16.75 -3.66 -4.03
C PRO A 474 17.16 -2.88 -2.78
N LEU A 475 16.19 -2.21 -2.16
CA LEU A 475 16.43 -1.60 -0.85
C LEU A 475 16.76 -2.70 0.17
N PRO A 476 17.67 -2.43 1.13
CA PRO A 476 17.88 -3.34 2.25
C PRO A 476 16.57 -3.66 2.96
N SER A 477 16.39 -4.91 3.40
CA SER A 477 15.15 -5.39 4.03
C SER A 477 14.75 -4.64 5.31
N GLU A 478 15.71 -3.97 5.93
CA GLU A 478 15.57 -3.18 7.14
C GLU A 478 14.99 -1.79 6.87
N VAL A 479 14.96 -1.34 5.61
CA VAL A 479 14.36 -0.07 5.22
C VAL A 479 12.83 -0.25 5.18
N PRO A 480 12.07 0.51 5.98
CA PRO A 480 10.61 0.40 5.97
C PRO A 480 10.04 0.80 4.60
N THR A 481 9.11 -0.01 4.10
CA THR A 481 8.35 0.27 2.88
C THR A 481 6.87 -0.02 3.09
N GLY A 482 6.03 0.70 2.36
CA GLY A 482 4.61 0.38 2.23
C GLY A 482 4.43 -0.75 1.20
N LYS A 483 3.47 -1.63 1.44
CA LYS A 483 3.10 -2.63 0.44
C LYS A 483 2.30 -1.97 -0.67
N ASN A 484 2.58 -2.32 -1.92
CA ASN A 484 1.63 -2.04 -2.99
C ASN A 484 0.32 -2.81 -2.75
N PRO A 485 -0.82 -2.32 -3.26
CA PRO A 485 -1.99 -3.15 -3.48
C PRO A 485 -1.62 -4.40 -4.28
N PRO A 486 -2.34 -5.53 -4.12
CA PRO A 486 -2.01 -6.76 -4.84
C PRO A 486 -1.90 -6.56 -6.36
N ASP A 487 -0.92 -7.21 -6.98
CA ASP A 487 -0.69 -7.13 -8.41
C ASP A 487 -1.57 -8.15 -9.15
N GLY A 488 -2.62 -7.64 -9.78
CA GLY A 488 -3.53 -8.40 -10.63
C GLY A 488 -4.99 -8.29 -10.24
N ALA A 489 -5.77 -9.34 -10.54
CA ALA A 489 -7.19 -9.41 -10.23
C ALA A 489 -7.42 -9.98 -8.83
N ILE A 490 -8.02 -9.17 -7.96
CA ILE A 490 -8.46 -9.57 -6.62
C ILE A 490 -9.76 -10.38 -6.75
N ILE A 491 -9.74 -11.62 -6.27
CA ILE A 491 -10.86 -12.56 -6.33
C ILE A 491 -11.26 -12.88 -4.89
N ASP A 492 -12.37 -12.29 -4.45
CA ASP A 492 -12.94 -12.53 -3.14
C ASP A 492 -14.05 -13.58 -3.21
N TYR A 493 -14.08 -14.50 -2.24
CA TYR A 493 -15.11 -15.52 -2.11
C TYR A 493 -15.42 -15.86 -0.66
N TYR A 494 -16.63 -16.34 -0.41
CA TYR A 494 -17.13 -16.76 0.89
C TYR A 494 -17.43 -18.26 0.88
N LEU A 495 -17.00 -18.96 1.93
CA LEU A 495 -17.34 -20.35 2.20
C LEU A 495 -18.14 -20.44 3.51
N PRO A 496 -19.34 -21.05 3.52
CA PRO A 496 -20.18 -21.12 4.71
C PRO A 496 -19.53 -21.97 5.81
N PRO A 497 -19.92 -21.82 7.09
CA PRO A 497 -19.42 -22.64 8.21
C PRO A 497 -19.53 -24.15 7.99
N SER A 498 -20.49 -24.58 7.18
CA SER A 498 -20.72 -25.99 6.82
C SER A 498 -19.85 -26.50 5.66
N PHE A 499 -19.05 -25.64 5.03
CA PHE A 499 -18.27 -26.03 3.86
C PHE A 499 -17.22 -27.08 4.20
N SER A 500 -17.16 -28.13 3.38
CA SER A 500 -16.10 -29.13 3.39
C SER A 500 -15.86 -29.60 1.97
N GLY A 501 -14.63 -29.49 1.48
CA GLY A 501 -14.29 -29.91 0.13
C GLY A 501 -13.05 -29.20 -0.39
N GLU A 502 -12.79 -29.40 -1.67
CA GLU A 502 -11.75 -28.68 -2.41
C GLU A 502 -12.37 -27.50 -3.13
N VAL A 503 -11.57 -26.45 -3.27
CA VAL A 503 -11.87 -25.24 -4.03
C VAL A 503 -10.93 -25.20 -5.23
N GLN A 504 -11.50 -24.89 -6.40
CA GLN A 504 -10.77 -24.65 -7.64
C GLN A 504 -11.27 -23.34 -8.27
N ALA A 505 -10.37 -22.50 -8.77
CA ALA A 505 -10.70 -21.30 -9.53
C ALA A 505 -10.10 -21.42 -10.93
N ASP A 506 -10.96 -21.42 -11.96
CA ASP A 506 -10.56 -21.39 -13.36
C ASP A 506 -10.76 -19.98 -13.91
N ILE A 507 -9.73 -19.43 -14.55
CA ILE A 507 -9.80 -18.16 -15.27
C ILE A 507 -9.94 -18.47 -16.75
N ARG A 508 -10.96 -17.91 -17.40
CA ARG A 508 -11.21 -18.10 -18.83
C ARG A 508 -11.22 -16.79 -19.58
N ASP A 509 -10.70 -16.80 -20.81
CA ASP A 509 -10.79 -15.66 -21.71
C ASP A 509 -12.21 -15.51 -22.30
N GLU A 510 -12.44 -14.44 -23.07
CA GLU A 510 -13.70 -14.16 -23.76
C GLU A 510 -14.15 -15.31 -24.69
N ALA A 511 -13.21 -16.09 -25.24
CA ALA A 511 -13.50 -17.24 -26.10
C ALA A 511 -13.77 -18.53 -25.30
N GLY A 512 -13.68 -18.49 -23.96
CA GLY A 512 -13.89 -19.62 -23.05
C GLY A 512 -12.66 -20.52 -22.88
N ASN A 513 -11.51 -20.16 -23.45
CA ASN A 513 -10.27 -20.92 -23.27
C ASN A 513 -9.76 -20.73 -21.84
N LEU A 514 -9.17 -21.79 -21.29
CA LEU A 514 -8.54 -21.73 -19.96
C LEU A 514 -7.23 -20.93 -20.04
N VAL A 515 -7.12 -19.90 -19.20
CA VAL A 515 -5.92 -19.06 -19.06
C VAL A 515 -5.05 -19.57 -17.91
N HIS A 516 -5.66 -19.77 -16.74
CA HIS A 516 -5.01 -20.34 -15.56
C HIS A 516 -6.03 -21.09 -14.70
N SER A 517 -5.59 -22.13 -14.00
CA SER A 517 -6.37 -22.81 -12.97
C SER A 517 -5.61 -22.83 -11.64
N TYR A 518 -6.31 -22.54 -10.55
CA TYR A 518 -5.80 -22.60 -9.18
C TYR A 518 -6.60 -23.61 -8.37
N SER A 519 -5.94 -24.28 -7.43
CA SER A 519 -6.57 -25.29 -6.58
C SER A 519 -6.12 -25.19 -5.12
N SER A 520 -7.00 -25.63 -4.23
CA SER A 520 -6.70 -25.89 -2.82
C SER A 520 -6.00 -27.24 -2.57
N ALA A 521 -6.02 -28.13 -3.56
CA ALA A 521 -5.39 -29.45 -3.51
C ALA A 521 -5.08 -30.01 -4.92
N PRO A 522 -3.92 -30.67 -5.14
CA PRO A 522 -2.79 -30.73 -4.23
C PRO A 522 -2.22 -29.33 -3.95
N LEU A 523 -1.48 -29.17 -2.86
CA LEU A 523 -0.79 -27.90 -2.59
C LEU A 523 0.18 -27.60 -3.74
N PRO A 524 0.36 -26.32 -4.10
CA PRO A 524 1.43 -25.90 -4.99
C PRO A 524 2.77 -26.51 -4.53
N LYS A 525 3.57 -26.96 -5.49
CA LYS A 525 4.87 -27.52 -5.19
C LYS A 525 5.82 -26.38 -4.81
N GLU A 526 6.40 -26.45 -3.62
CA GLU A 526 7.57 -25.63 -3.23
C GLU A 526 8.84 -26.21 -3.88
N GLU A 527 9.81 -25.36 -4.17
CA GLU A 527 11.09 -25.83 -4.67
C GLU A 527 11.86 -26.60 -3.58
N ASP A 528 12.34 -27.79 -3.93
CA ASP A 528 12.99 -28.71 -2.97
C ASP A 528 14.45 -28.29 -2.65
N GLU A 529 15.07 -27.43 -3.47
CA GLU A 529 16.48 -27.04 -3.36
C GLU A 529 16.67 -25.71 -2.63
N LEU A 530 17.72 -25.62 -1.80
CA LEU A 530 18.07 -24.40 -1.08
C LEU A 530 18.45 -23.27 -2.06
N PRO A 531 17.86 -22.07 -1.92
CA PRO A 531 18.17 -20.94 -2.78
C PRO A 531 19.56 -20.35 -2.48
N PHE A 532 20.16 -19.71 -3.49
CA PHE A 532 21.42 -18.93 -3.33
C PHE A 532 21.18 -17.56 -2.69
N VAL A 533 19.92 -17.13 -2.61
CA VAL A 533 19.48 -15.89 -1.98
C VAL A 533 18.83 -16.20 -0.64
N ALA A 534 18.74 -15.21 0.24
CA ALA A 534 18.05 -15.40 1.51
C ALA A 534 16.55 -15.70 1.28
N GLU A 535 16.01 -16.69 1.99
CA GLU A 535 14.64 -17.20 1.78
C GLU A 535 13.57 -16.11 1.92
N TYR A 536 13.79 -15.10 2.77
CA TYR A 536 12.83 -14.02 2.98
C TYR A 536 12.59 -13.14 1.75
N TRP A 537 13.39 -13.25 0.67
CA TRP A 537 13.13 -12.56 -0.59
C TRP A 537 12.09 -13.28 -1.46
N ILE A 538 11.95 -14.59 -1.29
CA ILE A 538 11.29 -15.46 -2.27
C ILE A 538 9.77 -15.39 -2.12
N ALA A 539 9.08 -15.36 -3.26
CA ALA A 539 7.63 -15.53 -3.31
C ALA A 539 7.28 -17.00 -3.13
N HIS A 540 6.42 -17.29 -2.15
CA HIS A 540 5.91 -18.64 -1.93
C HIS A 540 4.51 -18.80 -2.55
N PRO A 541 4.28 -19.81 -3.41
CA PRO A 541 2.98 -20.07 -4.00
C PRO A 541 1.89 -20.25 -2.93
N GLN A 542 0.80 -19.51 -3.04
CA GLN A 542 -0.32 -19.60 -2.09
C GLN A 542 -1.45 -20.46 -2.68
N PRO A 543 -1.86 -21.57 -2.04
CA PRO A 543 -3.03 -22.33 -2.46
C PRO A 543 -4.31 -21.53 -2.28
N LEU A 544 -5.39 -21.93 -2.97
CA LEU A 544 -6.72 -21.46 -2.60
C LEU A 544 -7.08 -21.95 -1.20
N SER A 545 -7.56 -21.03 -0.35
CA SER A 545 -8.09 -21.39 0.95
C SER A 545 -9.40 -22.17 0.80
N LYS A 546 -9.56 -23.20 1.62
CA LYS A 546 -10.77 -24.03 1.69
C LYS A 546 -11.41 -24.02 3.08
N THR A 547 -10.93 -23.15 3.97
CA THR A 547 -11.49 -23.03 5.32
C THR A 547 -12.81 -22.25 5.27
N PRO A 548 -13.74 -22.42 6.23
CA PRO A 548 -14.92 -21.56 6.28
C PRO A 548 -14.56 -20.09 6.53
N GLY A 549 -15.30 -19.17 5.91
CA GLY A 549 -15.11 -17.72 6.05
C GLY A 549 -14.91 -16.99 4.72
N MET A 550 -14.51 -15.71 4.84
CA MET A 550 -14.13 -14.86 3.71
C MET A 550 -12.67 -15.11 3.31
N HIS A 551 -12.41 -15.20 2.01
CA HIS A 551 -11.08 -15.40 1.45
C HIS A 551 -10.83 -14.43 0.31
N ARG A 552 -9.58 -13.99 0.22
CA ARG A 552 -9.04 -13.22 -0.89
C ARG A 552 -7.96 -14.02 -1.59
N PHE A 553 -8.07 -14.15 -2.90
CA PHE A 553 -7.06 -14.72 -3.77
C PHE A 553 -6.71 -13.73 -4.89
N VAL A 554 -5.49 -13.79 -5.41
CA VAL A 554 -5.03 -12.85 -6.46
C VAL A 554 -4.57 -13.65 -7.66
N TRP A 555 -5.26 -13.46 -8.79
CA TRP A 555 -4.71 -13.88 -10.08
C TRP A 555 -3.77 -12.77 -10.57
N ASN A 556 -2.48 -13.07 -10.65
CA ASN A 556 -1.42 -12.15 -11.11
C ASN A 556 -1.51 -11.77 -12.60
N LEU A 557 -2.65 -12.02 -13.24
CA LEU A 557 -2.91 -11.79 -14.66
C LEU A 557 -1.98 -12.58 -15.58
N ARG A 558 -1.34 -13.66 -15.11
CA ARG A 558 -0.48 -14.50 -15.94
C ARG A 558 -1.16 -15.81 -16.31
N TYR A 559 -0.79 -16.35 -17.46
CA TYR A 559 -0.97 -17.76 -17.78
C TYR A 559 -0.10 -18.61 -16.86
N THR A 560 -0.30 -19.93 -16.86
CA THR A 560 0.51 -20.85 -16.04
C THR A 560 2.00 -20.76 -16.39
N ASP A 561 2.84 -20.70 -15.36
CA ASP A 561 4.29 -20.69 -15.49
C ASP A 561 4.77 -21.95 -16.24
N PRO A 562 5.58 -21.81 -17.30
CA PRO A 562 6.12 -22.96 -18.00
C PRO A 562 7.19 -23.65 -17.14
N PRO A 563 7.24 -25.00 -17.07
CA PRO A 563 8.28 -25.66 -16.32
C PRO A 563 9.64 -25.41 -16.98
N ALA A 564 10.62 -25.01 -16.18
CA ALA A 564 11.98 -24.68 -16.61
C ALA A 564 13.03 -25.41 -15.77
N VAL A 565 14.24 -25.54 -16.31
CA VAL A 565 15.36 -26.14 -15.59
C VAL A 565 16.08 -25.04 -14.82
N HIS A 566 16.04 -25.11 -13.49
CA HIS A 566 16.81 -24.22 -12.63
C HIS A 566 18.06 -24.94 -12.15
N VAL A 567 19.22 -24.47 -12.61
CA VAL A 567 20.50 -24.88 -12.02
C VAL A 567 20.83 -23.96 -10.87
N GLN A 568 21.47 -24.51 -9.85
CA GLN A 568 21.94 -23.75 -8.69
C GLN A 568 22.83 -22.56 -9.10
N SER A 569 22.28 -21.35 -8.96
CA SER A 569 22.92 -20.10 -9.37
C SER A 569 22.38 -18.92 -8.55
N PRO A 570 23.24 -17.95 -8.17
CA PRO A 570 22.79 -16.70 -7.53
C PRO A 570 22.01 -15.78 -8.47
N TYR A 571 21.94 -16.08 -9.77
CA TYR A 571 21.25 -15.27 -10.79
C TYR A 571 19.92 -15.85 -11.26
N ASN A 572 19.40 -16.87 -10.55
CA ASN A 572 18.08 -17.42 -10.87
C ASN A 572 16.93 -16.49 -10.51
N TYR A 573 17.15 -15.56 -9.58
CA TYR A 573 16.16 -14.57 -9.20
C TYR A 573 16.48 -13.22 -9.86
N PRO A 574 15.46 -12.40 -10.14
CA PRO A 574 15.67 -11.06 -10.66
C PRO A 574 16.50 -10.21 -9.69
N ILE A 575 17.30 -9.29 -10.24
CA ILE A 575 18.11 -8.38 -9.42
C ILE A 575 17.23 -7.52 -8.51
N ALA A 576 16.12 -7.01 -9.03
CA ALA A 576 15.13 -6.29 -8.25
C ALA A 576 14.22 -7.27 -7.50
N ALA A 577 14.61 -7.53 -6.26
CA ALA A 577 13.90 -8.41 -5.34
C ALA A 577 13.00 -7.61 -4.40
N ILE A 578 11.87 -8.20 -4.04
CA ILE A 578 10.93 -7.69 -3.04
C ILE A 578 10.78 -8.74 -1.96
N VAL A 579 10.91 -8.33 -0.71
CA VAL A 579 10.79 -9.23 0.45
C VAL A 579 9.45 -10.00 0.38
N GLY A 580 9.54 -11.32 0.37
CA GLY A 580 8.42 -12.27 0.33
C GLY A 580 7.63 -12.31 -0.98
N ALA A 581 8.11 -11.65 -2.04
CA ALA A 581 7.34 -11.45 -3.26
C ALA A 581 8.20 -11.55 -4.55
N THR A 582 9.40 -12.11 -4.49
CA THR A 582 10.27 -12.32 -5.66
C THR A 582 10.00 -13.68 -6.31
N PRO A 583 9.38 -13.73 -7.51
CA PRO A 583 9.10 -15.00 -8.18
C PRO A 583 10.37 -15.64 -8.74
N LEU A 584 10.34 -16.95 -8.95
CA LEU A 584 11.35 -17.68 -9.71
C LEU A 584 10.97 -17.63 -11.21
N PRO A 585 11.73 -16.93 -12.07
CA PRO A 585 11.48 -16.90 -13.50
C PRO A 585 11.81 -18.24 -14.17
N PRO A 586 11.21 -18.59 -15.32
CA PRO A 586 10.29 -17.74 -16.08
C PRO A 586 8.86 -17.81 -15.54
N GLU A 587 8.24 -16.65 -15.37
CA GLU A 587 6.80 -16.57 -15.15
C GLU A 587 6.03 -16.80 -16.46
N GLY A 588 4.75 -17.16 -16.36
CA GLY A 588 3.86 -17.27 -17.49
C GLY A 588 3.60 -15.94 -18.20
N PRO A 589 3.20 -15.96 -19.48
CA PRO A 589 2.85 -14.76 -20.23
C PRO A 589 1.78 -13.92 -19.51
N LEU A 590 1.85 -12.59 -19.59
CA LEU A 590 0.76 -11.75 -19.12
C LEU A 590 -0.45 -11.84 -20.06
N ALA A 591 -1.63 -11.96 -19.46
CA ALA A 591 -2.91 -11.90 -20.12
C ALA A 591 -3.13 -10.51 -20.75
N LEU A 592 -3.88 -10.47 -21.84
CA LEU A 592 -4.20 -9.21 -22.52
C LEU A 592 -5.28 -8.44 -21.74
N PRO A 593 -5.37 -7.11 -21.88
CA PRO A 593 -6.58 -6.38 -21.48
C PRO A 593 -7.83 -6.99 -22.14
N GLY A 594 -9.00 -6.96 -21.51
CA GLY A 594 -10.23 -7.52 -22.07
C GLY A 594 -11.12 -8.18 -21.03
N GLU A 595 -12.14 -8.89 -21.53
CA GLU A 595 -13.10 -9.59 -20.71
C GLU A 595 -12.64 -11.02 -20.40
N TYR A 596 -12.80 -11.40 -19.14
CA TYR A 596 -12.51 -12.72 -18.61
C TYR A 596 -13.67 -13.21 -17.74
N GLU A 597 -13.71 -14.50 -17.47
CA GLU A 597 -14.63 -15.11 -16.52
C GLU A 597 -13.85 -15.84 -15.44
N VAL A 598 -14.21 -15.58 -14.18
CA VAL A 598 -13.74 -16.35 -13.03
C VAL A 598 -14.79 -17.41 -12.72
N GLN A 599 -14.40 -18.68 -12.79
CA GLN A 599 -15.23 -19.81 -12.40
C GLN A 599 -14.71 -20.43 -11.09
N LEU A 600 -15.44 -20.27 -9.99
CA LEU A 600 -15.12 -20.88 -8.71
C LEU A 600 -15.93 -22.17 -8.52
N LYS A 601 -15.25 -23.31 -8.45
CA LYS A 601 -15.83 -24.59 -8.05
C LYS A 601 -15.58 -24.79 -6.56
N ALA A 602 -16.65 -24.86 -5.79
CA ALA A 602 -16.61 -25.09 -4.35
C ALA A 602 -17.59 -26.22 -4.02
N GLY A 603 -17.06 -27.41 -3.71
CA GLY A 603 -17.87 -28.60 -3.47
C GLY A 603 -18.66 -29.02 -4.73
N LYS A 604 -19.99 -28.92 -4.69
CA LYS A 604 -20.87 -29.24 -5.83
C LYS A 604 -21.30 -28.01 -6.62
N GLN A 605 -21.00 -26.81 -6.13
CA GLN A 605 -21.38 -25.57 -6.78
C GLN A 605 -20.30 -25.10 -7.74
N THR A 606 -20.73 -24.47 -8.83
CA THR A 606 -19.86 -23.72 -9.73
C THR A 606 -20.44 -22.32 -9.84
N LEU A 607 -19.71 -21.35 -9.32
CA LEU A 607 -20.06 -19.94 -9.30
C LEU A 607 -19.24 -19.23 -10.38
N GLN A 608 -19.83 -18.24 -11.04
CA GLN A 608 -19.21 -17.54 -12.15
C GLN A 608 -19.39 -16.04 -11.98
N GLN A 609 -18.33 -15.28 -12.23
CA GLN A 609 -18.38 -13.82 -12.27
C GLN A 609 -17.55 -13.28 -13.44
N PRO A 610 -18.02 -12.22 -14.12
CA PRO A 610 -17.22 -11.54 -15.13
C PRO A 610 -16.09 -10.76 -14.45
N LEU A 611 -14.95 -10.67 -15.14
CA LEU A 611 -13.76 -9.93 -14.75
C LEU A 611 -13.26 -9.11 -15.94
N GLU A 612 -13.22 -7.79 -15.78
CA GLU A 612 -12.63 -6.89 -16.77
C GLU A 612 -11.15 -6.62 -16.40
N VAL A 613 -10.25 -6.76 -17.37
CA VAL A 613 -8.84 -6.35 -17.25
C VAL A 613 -8.60 -5.14 -18.15
N LYS A 614 -8.19 -4.01 -17.59
CA LYS A 614 -7.79 -2.81 -18.36
C LYS A 614 -6.28 -2.70 -18.47
N GLN A 615 -5.85 -2.11 -19.58
CA GLN A 615 -4.46 -1.67 -19.75
C GLN A 615 -4.14 -0.59 -18.71
N ASP A 616 -2.90 -0.56 -18.22
CA ASP A 616 -2.41 0.59 -17.45
C ASP A 616 -2.59 1.86 -18.31
N PRO A 617 -3.36 2.87 -17.85
CA PRO A 617 -3.65 4.07 -18.64
C PRO A 617 -2.40 4.90 -19.00
N ARG A 618 -1.26 4.63 -18.36
CA ARG A 618 0.04 5.25 -18.68
C ARG A 618 0.78 4.54 -19.83
N VAL A 619 0.35 3.34 -20.20
CA VAL A 619 0.93 2.54 -21.29
C VAL A 619 0.14 2.78 -22.57
N HIS A 620 0.84 3.09 -23.67
CA HIS A 620 0.24 3.43 -24.97
C HIS A 620 0.44 2.37 -26.06
N ALA A 621 0.89 1.17 -25.70
CA ALA A 621 1.03 0.06 -26.63
C ALA A 621 -0.30 -0.30 -27.29
N ALA A 622 -0.27 -0.54 -28.59
CA ALA A 622 -1.46 -0.96 -29.33
C ALA A 622 -1.79 -2.43 -29.07
N ARG A 623 -3.08 -2.78 -29.23
CA ARG A 623 -3.59 -4.14 -29.00
C ARG A 623 -2.80 -5.22 -29.73
N ASN A 624 -2.49 -5.00 -31.00
CA ASN A 624 -1.76 -5.93 -31.85
C ASN A 624 -0.29 -6.12 -31.41
N GLU A 625 0.30 -5.14 -30.73
CA GLU A 625 1.64 -5.25 -30.16
C GLU A 625 1.64 -6.20 -28.96
N LEU A 626 0.65 -6.06 -28.07
CA LEU A 626 0.46 -6.95 -26.92
C LEU A 626 0.10 -8.38 -27.36
N GLU A 627 -0.75 -8.53 -28.38
CA GLU A 627 -1.09 -9.83 -28.97
C GLU A 627 0.15 -10.52 -29.56
N SER A 628 1.01 -9.76 -30.24
CA SER A 628 2.27 -10.26 -30.80
C SER A 628 3.23 -10.74 -29.70
N ALA A 629 3.31 -10.01 -28.58
CA ALA A 629 4.08 -10.42 -27.41
C ALA A 629 3.52 -11.70 -26.78
N LEU A 630 2.21 -11.77 -26.55
CA LEU A 630 1.56 -12.95 -25.97
C LEU A 630 1.74 -14.19 -26.86
N ASP A 631 1.53 -14.08 -28.17
CA ASP A 631 1.72 -15.19 -29.11
C ASP A 631 3.16 -15.73 -29.06
N LEU A 632 4.15 -14.84 -29.07
CA LEU A 632 5.55 -15.24 -28.97
C LEU A 632 5.87 -15.90 -27.62
N GLN A 633 5.38 -15.36 -26.51
CA GLN A 633 5.58 -15.93 -25.18
C GLN A 633 4.91 -17.31 -25.04
N LEU A 634 3.69 -17.49 -25.55
CA LEU A 634 3.01 -18.79 -25.56
C LEU A 634 3.78 -19.83 -26.39
N LYS A 635 4.33 -19.42 -27.55
CA LYS A 635 5.21 -20.27 -28.37
C LYS A 635 6.50 -20.65 -27.61
N ILE A 636 7.12 -19.70 -26.89
CA ILE A 636 8.29 -19.96 -26.03
C ILE A 636 7.93 -20.95 -24.92
N SER A 637 6.86 -20.71 -24.16
CA SER A 637 6.36 -21.60 -23.09
C SER A 637 6.12 -23.02 -23.59
N ALA A 638 5.49 -23.18 -24.76
CA ALA A 638 5.22 -24.49 -25.33
C ALA A 638 6.50 -25.27 -25.69
N VAL A 639 7.52 -24.59 -26.24
CA VAL A 639 8.81 -25.22 -26.53
C VAL A 639 9.56 -25.53 -25.23
N LEU A 640 9.55 -24.61 -24.27
CA LEU A 640 10.23 -24.74 -22.99
C LEU A 640 9.70 -25.94 -22.20
N GLY A 641 8.38 -26.11 -22.11
CA GLY A 641 7.78 -27.24 -21.40
C GLY A 641 8.14 -28.60 -22.00
N LYS A 642 8.17 -28.71 -23.33
CA LYS A 642 8.60 -29.95 -24.01
C LYS A 642 10.10 -30.21 -23.86
N ASN A 643 10.90 -29.15 -23.90
CA ASN A 643 12.34 -29.23 -23.63
C ASN A 643 12.60 -29.72 -22.20
N TYR A 644 11.88 -29.18 -21.21
CA TYR A 644 11.94 -29.61 -19.82
C TYR A 644 11.58 -31.10 -19.68
N GLU A 645 10.49 -31.57 -20.30
CA GLU A 645 10.11 -32.98 -20.27
C GLU A 645 11.24 -33.88 -20.81
N ALA A 646 11.79 -33.55 -21.98
CA ALA A 646 12.91 -34.30 -22.56
C ALA A 646 14.16 -34.26 -21.67
N TYR A 647 14.47 -33.11 -21.07
CA TYR A 647 15.58 -32.96 -20.13
C TYR A 647 15.40 -33.86 -18.91
N GLN A 648 14.20 -33.92 -18.31
CA GLN A 648 13.92 -34.81 -17.18
C GLN A 648 14.06 -36.28 -17.56
N GLN A 649 13.59 -36.69 -18.74
CA GLN A 649 13.79 -38.07 -19.23
C GLN A 649 15.28 -38.41 -19.40
N VAL A 650 16.07 -37.48 -19.95
CA VAL A 650 17.52 -37.61 -20.13
C VAL A 650 18.24 -37.71 -18.77
N LYS A 651 17.89 -36.86 -17.81
CA LYS A 651 18.43 -36.88 -16.44
C LYS A 651 18.12 -38.20 -15.73
N GLN A 652 16.88 -38.68 -15.82
CA GLN A 652 16.49 -39.98 -15.27
C GLN A 652 17.26 -41.14 -15.91
N LEU A 653 17.47 -41.11 -17.23
CA LEU A 653 18.27 -42.13 -17.92
C LEU A 653 19.72 -42.11 -17.43
N ARG A 654 20.34 -40.94 -17.29
CA ARG A 654 21.72 -40.83 -16.76
C ARG A 654 21.86 -41.38 -15.36
N ALA A 655 20.90 -41.12 -14.47
CA ALA A 655 20.92 -41.68 -13.12
C ALA A 655 20.95 -43.22 -13.16
N ARG A 656 20.09 -43.82 -14.00
CA ARG A 656 20.06 -45.29 -14.19
C ARG A 656 21.35 -45.83 -14.80
N LEU A 657 21.89 -45.14 -15.81
CA LEU A 657 23.17 -45.52 -16.43
C LEU A 657 24.33 -45.44 -15.43
N SER A 658 24.33 -44.43 -14.56
CA SER A 658 25.34 -44.28 -13.50
C SER A 658 25.35 -45.47 -12.55
N GLU A 659 24.16 -45.99 -12.17
CA GLU A 659 24.08 -47.23 -11.37
C GLU A 659 24.65 -48.44 -12.11
N LEU A 660 24.36 -48.60 -13.41
CA LEU A 660 24.94 -49.69 -14.22
C LEU A 660 26.46 -49.57 -14.37
N MET A 661 27.00 -48.36 -14.39
CA MET A 661 28.44 -48.08 -14.49
C MET A 661 29.22 -48.43 -13.22
N LYS A 662 28.56 -48.64 -12.07
CA LYS A 662 29.23 -49.08 -10.83
C LYS A 662 29.71 -50.53 -10.87
N ARG A 663 29.28 -51.29 -11.89
CA ARG A 663 29.75 -52.66 -12.14
C ARG A 663 31.23 -52.66 -12.57
N PRO A 664 31.95 -53.80 -12.47
CA PRO A 664 33.36 -53.88 -12.89
C PRO A 664 33.57 -53.39 -14.32
N LYS A 665 34.71 -52.74 -14.61
CA LYS A 665 34.97 -52.12 -15.92
C LYS A 665 35.00 -53.14 -17.07
N GLU A 666 35.30 -54.39 -16.77
CA GLU A 666 35.33 -55.52 -17.68
C GLU A 666 33.91 -56.05 -17.99
N ASP A 667 32.90 -55.64 -17.23
CA ASP A 667 31.51 -56.03 -17.46
C ASP A 667 30.99 -55.36 -18.75
N PRO A 668 30.50 -56.13 -19.74
CA PRO A 668 29.97 -55.58 -20.99
C PRO A 668 28.80 -54.60 -20.77
N VAL A 669 28.04 -54.75 -19.68
CA VAL A 669 26.97 -53.82 -19.28
C VAL A 669 27.57 -52.48 -18.84
N ALA A 670 28.64 -52.49 -18.04
CA ALA A 670 29.30 -51.26 -17.59
C ALA A 670 29.91 -50.49 -18.78
N ALA A 671 30.53 -51.20 -19.72
CA ALA A 671 31.11 -50.60 -20.92
C ALA A 671 30.03 -49.98 -21.82
N ALA A 672 28.93 -50.71 -22.09
CA ALA A 672 27.82 -50.22 -22.89
C ALA A 672 27.09 -49.04 -22.20
N ALA A 673 26.86 -49.13 -20.90
CA ALA A 673 26.29 -48.04 -20.10
C ALA A 673 27.18 -46.78 -20.13
N THR A 674 28.50 -46.93 -20.02
CA THR A 674 29.44 -45.81 -20.10
C THR A 674 29.42 -45.13 -21.47
N ALA A 675 29.37 -45.91 -22.56
CA ALA A 675 29.29 -45.38 -23.91
C ALA A 675 28.00 -44.58 -24.14
N LEU A 676 26.86 -45.13 -23.70
CA LEU A 676 25.58 -44.43 -23.78
C LEU A 676 25.54 -43.20 -22.87
N TYR A 677 26.06 -43.29 -21.64
CA TYR A 677 26.11 -42.20 -20.69
C TYR A 677 26.81 -40.96 -21.27
N LYS A 678 27.93 -41.14 -21.97
CA LYS A 678 28.64 -40.02 -22.63
C LYS A 678 27.80 -39.34 -23.71
N LYS A 679 27.08 -40.11 -24.54
CA LYS A 679 26.20 -39.56 -25.58
C LYS A 679 25.02 -38.80 -24.96
N VAL A 680 24.42 -39.37 -23.91
CA VAL A 680 23.30 -38.76 -23.18
C VAL A 680 23.76 -37.49 -22.46
N ALA A 681 24.96 -37.48 -21.86
CA ALA A 681 25.53 -36.30 -21.20
C ALA A 681 25.78 -35.14 -22.17
N LEU A 682 26.23 -35.41 -23.40
CA LEU A 682 26.38 -34.38 -24.44
C LEU A 682 25.03 -33.78 -24.87
N LEU A 683 23.97 -34.60 -24.88
CA LEU A 683 22.64 -34.14 -25.22
C LEU A 683 22.02 -33.30 -24.11
N GLU A 684 22.17 -33.72 -22.85
CA GLU A 684 21.76 -32.93 -21.68
C GLU A 684 22.47 -31.58 -21.66
N GLY A 685 23.80 -31.61 -21.79
CA GLY A 685 24.68 -30.47 -21.63
C GLY A 685 24.85 -30.03 -20.18
N GLU A 686 25.61 -28.96 -20.02
CA GLU A 686 25.90 -28.33 -18.74
C GLU A 686 25.42 -26.88 -18.77
N ALA A 687 25.19 -26.30 -17.58
CA ALA A 687 24.89 -24.88 -17.45
C ALA A 687 26.02 -24.05 -18.06
N THR A 688 25.67 -22.99 -18.79
CA THR A 688 26.68 -22.05 -19.28
C THR A 688 27.16 -21.18 -18.12
N PRO A 689 28.49 -21.09 -17.86
CA PRO A 689 28.99 -20.20 -16.83
C PRO A 689 28.54 -18.74 -17.07
N ILE A 690 28.37 -18.01 -15.99
CA ILE A 690 27.98 -16.60 -16.02
C ILE A 690 29.02 -15.80 -16.83
N LEU A 691 28.53 -14.89 -17.69
CA LEU A 691 29.32 -14.10 -18.65
C LEU A 691 29.98 -14.87 -19.80
N GLU A 692 29.75 -16.18 -19.92
CA GLU A 692 30.21 -16.96 -21.07
C GLU A 692 29.10 -17.14 -22.12
N THR A 693 29.51 -17.42 -23.35
CA THR A 693 28.59 -17.81 -24.42
C THR A 693 28.54 -19.33 -24.56
N PRO A 694 27.36 -19.93 -24.79
CA PRO A 694 27.26 -21.37 -25.00
C PRO A 694 28.13 -21.82 -26.18
N LYS A 695 28.94 -22.86 -25.97
CA LYS A 695 29.83 -23.42 -27.01
C LYS A 695 29.11 -24.27 -28.06
N GLY A 696 27.83 -24.57 -27.85
CA GLY A 696 26.97 -25.35 -28.73
C GLY A 696 25.58 -25.55 -28.14
N MET A 697 24.67 -26.17 -28.89
CA MET A 697 23.31 -26.46 -28.42
C MET A 697 23.21 -27.84 -27.75
N SER A 698 22.69 -27.85 -26.52
CA SER A 698 22.19 -28.98 -25.74
C SER A 698 20.76 -28.73 -25.28
N LEU A 699 20.13 -29.70 -24.60
CA LEU A 699 18.83 -29.48 -23.97
C LEU A 699 18.89 -28.35 -22.93
N MET A 700 19.94 -28.31 -22.11
CA MET A 700 20.18 -27.26 -21.12
C MET A 700 20.29 -25.87 -21.76
N THR A 701 21.14 -25.69 -22.77
CA THR A 701 21.32 -24.36 -23.39
C THR A 701 20.07 -23.89 -24.13
N VAL A 702 19.26 -24.82 -24.64
CA VAL A 702 17.96 -24.50 -25.24
C VAL A 702 17.01 -24.02 -24.14
N ASN A 703 16.97 -24.68 -22.98
CA ASN A 703 16.20 -24.26 -21.82
C ASN A 703 16.60 -22.84 -21.39
N ASP A 704 17.89 -22.61 -21.13
CA ASP A 704 18.43 -21.31 -20.71
C ASP A 704 18.09 -20.19 -21.73
N SER A 705 18.24 -20.48 -23.02
CA SER A 705 17.96 -19.51 -24.08
C SER A 705 16.48 -19.16 -24.18
N LEU A 706 15.58 -20.13 -23.98
CA LEU A 706 14.14 -19.90 -23.99
C LEU A 706 13.70 -19.14 -22.74
N THR A 707 14.23 -19.48 -21.57
CA THR A 707 13.99 -18.75 -20.31
C THR A 707 14.45 -17.29 -20.42
N ALA A 708 15.64 -17.04 -20.95
CA ALA A 708 16.15 -15.69 -21.18
C ALA A 708 15.30 -14.92 -22.20
N LEU A 709 14.87 -15.58 -23.29
CA LEU A 709 14.01 -14.96 -24.28
C LEU A 709 12.61 -14.66 -23.73
N MET A 710 12.08 -15.52 -22.85
CA MET A 710 10.82 -15.29 -22.15
C MET A 710 10.88 -14.01 -21.31
N ALA A 711 11.93 -13.87 -20.50
CA ALA A 711 12.15 -12.66 -19.69
C ALA A 711 12.35 -11.40 -20.55
N LEU A 712 13.07 -11.52 -21.68
CA LEU A 712 13.27 -10.40 -22.61
C LEU A 712 11.94 -9.89 -23.18
N VAL A 713 11.07 -10.79 -23.62
CA VAL A 713 9.77 -10.43 -24.19
C VAL A 713 8.80 -9.95 -23.09
N ASP A 714 8.92 -10.48 -21.87
CA ASP A 714 8.10 -10.04 -20.74
C ASP A 714 8.50 -8.67 -20.20
N GLY A 715 9.70 -8.16 -20.47
CA GLY A 715 10.26 -7.00 -19.78
C GLY A 715 9.50 -5.67 -19.94
N ALA A 716 8.61 -5.52 -20.93
CA ALA A 716 7.81 -4.30 -21.11
C ALA A 716 6.56 -4.55 -21.95
N ASP A 717 5.61 -3.61 -21.91
CA ASP A 717 4.43 -3.62 -22.77
C ASP A 717 4.71 -2.99 -24.13
N PHE A 718 5.33 -3.76 -25.01
CA PHE A 718 5.66 -3.36 -26.38
C PHE A 718 5.65 -4.57 -27.32
N ALA A 719 5.61 -4.32 -28.63
CA ALA A 719 5.82 -5.38 -29.60
C ALA A 719 7.21 -6.02 -29.43
N PRO A 720 7.35 -7.35 -29.54
CA PRO A 720 8.66 -7.98 -29.57
C PRO A 720 9.49 -7.48 -30.75
N SER A 721 10.79 -7.32 -30.54
CA SER A 721 11.70 -6.93 -31.63
C SER A 721 11.82 -8.03 -32.70
N GLU A 722 12.20 -7.65 -33.91
CA GLU A 722 12.47 -8.62 -34.99
C GLU A 722 13.56 -9.63 -34.57
N GLU A 723 14.56 -9.17 -33.82
CA GLU A 723 15.63 -9.98 -33.25
C GLU A 723 15.10 -11.01 -32.25
N SER A 724 14.04 -10.70 -31.51
CA SER A 724 13.40 -11.65 -30.59
C SER A 724 12.76 -12.81 -31.37
N PHE A 725 12.08 -12.51 -32.48
CA PHE A 725 11.55 -13.53 -33.38
C PHE A 725 12.66 -14.35 -34.06
N VAL A 726 13.75 -13.71 -34.50
CA VAL A 726 14.92 -14.39 -35.07
C VAL A 726 15.54 -15.33 -34.03
N ALA A 727 15.70 -14.86 -32.78
CA ALA A 727 16.23 -15.66 -31.68
C ALA A 727 15.33 -16.86 -31.39
N PHE A 728 14.01 -16.67 -31.30
CA PHE A 728 13.07 -17.78 -31.11
C PHE A 728 13.18 -18.83 -32.21
N ARG A 729 13.16 -18.41 -33.50
CA ARG A 729 13.29 -19.33 -34.63
C ARG A 729 14.59 -20.13 -34.55
N ARG A 730 15.71 -19.49 -34.24
CA ARG A 730 17.02 -20.14 -34.08
C ARG A 730 17.00 -21.18 -32.95
N VAL A 731 16.49 -20.80 -31.77
CA VAL A 731 16.45 -21.69 -30.59
C VAL A 731 15.46 -22.84 -30.80
N CYS A 732 14.31 -22.59 -31.43
CA CYS A 732 13.31 -23.61 -31.76
C CYS A 732 13.84 -24.64 -32.77
N GLN A 733 14.63 -24.21 -33.76
CA GLN A 733 15.32 -25.16 -34.66
C GLN A 733 16.34 -26.01 -33.90
N GLY A 734 17.12 -25.39 -33.01
CA GLY A 734 18.00 -26.09 -32.09
C GLY A 734 17.29 -27.15 -31.26
N TRP A 735 16.13 -26.82 -30.70
CA TRP A 735 15.27 -27.76 -30.01
C TRP A 735 14.89 -28.95 -30.89
N LYS A 736 14.44 -28.72 -32.13
CA LYS A 736 14.07 -29.80 -33.07
C LYS A 736 15.22 -30.77 -33.32
N GLU A 737 16.43 -30.26 -33.53
CA GLU A 737 17.62 -31.09 -33.70
C GLU A 737 17.92 -31.93 -32.46
N LYS A 738 17.83 -31.35 -31.25
CA LYS A 738 18.07 -32.08 -30.00
C LYS A 738 16.97 -33.09 -29.69
N LEU A 739 15.71 -32.78 -29.99
CA LEU A 739 14.60 -33.72 -29.87
C LEU A 739 14.79 -34.92 -30.80
N GLY A 740 15.19 -34.68 -32.06
CA GLY A 740 15.52 -35.76 -33.00
C GLY A 740 16.66 -36.64 -32.49
N ALA A 741 17.73 -36.04 -31.98
CA ALA A 741 18.85 -36.77 -31.37
C ALA A 741 18.41 -37.58 -30.13
N TRP A 742 17.51 -37.04 -29.31
CA TRP A 742 16.92 -37.76 -28.17
C TRP A 742 16.12 -38.98 -28.62
N GLN A 743 15.25 -38.81 -29.62
CA GLN A 743 14.43 -39.89 -30.16
C GLN A 743 15.29 -40.99 -30.77
N ASP A 744 16.35 -40.64 -31.49
CA ASP A 744 17.31 -41.61 -32.04
C ASP A 744 18.05 -42.37 -30.95
N LEU A 745 18.55 -41.69 -29.91
CA LEU A 745 19.21 -42.32 -28.76
C LEU A 745 18.26 -43.30 -28.06
N LYS A 746 17.01 -42.90 -27.84
CA LYS A 746 15.99 -43.75 -27.23
C LYS A 746 15.68 -44.99 -28.08
N ASN A 747 15.43 -44.82 -29.37
CA ASN A 747 14.92 -45.89 -30.22
C ASN A 747 16.01 -46.87 -30.69
N LYS A 748 17.29 -46.45 -30.66
CA LYS A 748 18.40 -47.28 -31.16
C LYS A 748 19.32 -47.73 -30.04
N GLU A 749 19.82 -46.79 -29.24
CA GLU A 749 20.94 -47.05 -28.32
C GLU A 749 20.45 -47.58 -26.97
N VAL A 750 19.32 -47.09 -26.46
CA VAL A 750 18.69 -47.68 -25.26
C VAL A 750 18.20 -49.10 -25.55
N GLU A 751 17.61 -49.33 -26.73
CA GLU A 751 17.20 -50.68 -27.16
C GLU A 751 18.40 -51.63 -27.32
N ALA A 752 19.50 -51.15 -27.90
CA ALA A 752 20.75 -51.93 -27.97
C ALA A 752 21.28 -52.29 -26.56
N LEU A 753 21.21 -51.36 -25.61
CA LEU A 753 21.59 -51.63 -24.21
C LEU A 753 20.62 -52.63 -23.55
N ASN A 754 19.32 -52.55 -23.81
CA ASN A 754 18.33 -53.52 -23.31
C ASN A 754 18.63 -54.95 -23.78
N VAL A 755 19.12 -55.12 -25.01
CA VAL A 755 19.59 -56.44 -25.49
C VAL A 755 20.81 -56.92 -24.70
N VAL A 756 21.74 -56.04 -24.33
CA VAL A 756 22.91 -56.38 -23.50
C VAL A 756 22.47 -56.70 -22.06
N LEU A 757 21.54 -55.94 -21.48
CA LEU A 757 20.98 -56.19 -20.15
C LEU A 757 20.30 -57.56 -20.09
N ALA A 758 19.47 -57.89 -21.09
CA ALA A 758 18.78 -59.18 -21.18
C ALA A 758 19.78 -60.34 -21.27
N LYS A 759 20.85 -60.22 -22.07
CA LYS A 759 21.92 -61.23 -22.17
C LYS A 759 22.66 -61.46 -20.84
N ASN A 760 22.62 -60.49 -19.93
CA ASN A 760 23.26 -60.55 -18.62
C ASN A 760 22.26 -60.73 -17.46
N ASN A 761 21.02 -61.19 -17.76
CA ASN A 761 19.95 -61.44 -16.78
C ASN A 761 19.59 -60.21 -15.91
N LEU A 762 19.67 -59.01 -16.48
CA LEU A 762 19.24 -57.77 -15.84
C LEU A 762 17.93 -57.28 -16.44
N ALA A 763 17.14 -56.56 -15.62
CA ALA A 763 15.91 -55.93 -16.08
C ALA A 763 16.22 -54.87 -17.16
N PRO A 764 15.39 -54.78 -18.22
CA PRO A 764 15.54 -53.73 -19.23
C PRO A 764 15.23 -52.36 -18.61
N LEU A 765 15.81 -51.32 -19.19
CA LEU A 765 15.45 -49.93 -18.89
C LEU A 765 14.00 -49.68 -19.33
N SER A 766 13.21 -49.02 -18.49
CA SER A 766 11.80 -48.75 -18.77
C SER A 766 11.62 -47.91 -20.04
N SER A 767 10.58 -48.19 -20.82
CA SER A 767 10.21 -47.36 -21.98
C SER A 767 9.83 -45.95 -21.55
N MET A 768 10.48 -44.94 -22.12
CA MET A 768 10.16 -43.52 -21.87
C MET A 768 9.14 -43.03 -22.90
N ALA A 769 8.13 -42.28 -22.44
CA ALA A 769 7.09 -41.71 -23.29
C ALA A 769 7.68 -40.86 -24.43
N ALA A 770 6.95 -40.75 -25.54
CA ALA A 770 7.36 -39.89 -26.64
C ALA A 770 7.00 -38.44 -26.33
N VAL A 771 7.99 -37.55 -26.41
CA VAL A 771 7.77 -36.10 -26.35
C VAL A 771 7.27 -35.64 -27.72
N ALA A 772 6.12 -34.97 -27.77
CA ALA A 772 5.43 -34.61 -29.01
C ALA A 772 6.20 -33.58 -29.86
N ALA A 773 6.38 -33.84 -31.16
CA ALA A 773 7.19 -33.03 -32.07
C ALA A 773 6.46 -31.83 -32.71
N ASP A 774 5.14 -31.70 -32.48
CA ASP A 774 4.22 -30.95 -33.36
C ASP A 774 4.24 -29.42 -33.27
N LEU A 775 5.38 -28.78 -32.92
CA LEU A 775 5.45 -27.32 -32.92
C LEU A 775 6.02 -26.79 -34.25
N ALA A 776 5.27 -25.88 -34.88
CA ALA A 776 5.78 -25.06 -35.95
C ALA A 776 6.80 -24.06 -35.37
N CYS A 777 8.03 -24.07 -35.87
CA CYS A 777 9.05 -23.04 -35.57
C CYS A 777 8.96 -21.85 -36.54
N GLY A 778 7.83 -21.75 -37.26
CA GLY A 778 7.55 -20.69 -38.23
C GLY A 778 6.65 -19.61 -37.64
N ASN A 779 6.42 -18.56 -38.43
CA ASN A 779 5.55 -17.44 -38.05
C ASN A 779 4.12 -17.92 -37.76
#